data_AF-A0A0Q6E2I1-F1
#
_entry.id   AF-A0A0Q6E2I1-F1
#
_cell.length_a   1.000
_cell.length_b   1.000
_cell.length_c   1.000
_cell.angle_alpha   90.00
_cell.angle_beta   90.00
_cell.angle_gamma   90.00
#
_symmetry.space_group_name_H-M   'P 1'
#
loop_
_entity.id
_entity.type
_entity.pdbx_description
1 polymer ?
#
loop_
_entity_poly.entity_id
_entity_poly.type
_entity_poly.pdbx_seq_one_letter_code
_entity_poly.pdbx_strand_id
1 'polypeptide(L)'
;MVLVAALAIESSNLYLVKLQTQRASDLASLAAAATPQPLSGTTPSATAVAAAAHLAELNGMGAGRTQTVGRATDGGSGTALVTTIHRDVPLQLGNLLSRDPSVTVDSQSWAVVQNTPIGDCARSLLGPVNIYGNASVFGPNCRLGAATYFYACGNAAITLLGVSVKYTAPWEKLYICDSAKMAPALSSFTFGATSTDPLSSDSRVAAIRKRFVAMRNPGWPYGRISPRKLLTPSVSTGPDQTYGPGSQIVSASAQLGKLTAAGSLITFEGSKGADPGCAKPTSFSGVTELSGTTRLVLASGCYVFGGTVSTKAGADVIFDIKPRAVVTLVFKGDLVHSGASLVIGNATVSITGNIDNSKGGIFRFGNGEIVAGAGVFNGSGTLGFGTGPFYFNGGSISNGEGAMTFGDGAFYLWGGSMSNASTGTMTFGDGPFIFYGGTVTNVAGTMTFGRGPFEFQGGGLILDPRSEKSFGVGDIKMYGGSVAFNGKSVKLGVGGSAVEGGSSIFLSGGSLSLSAGDMTAIGTTIALDGGTISLYGTGTITATAPTGKAPAYGYRDMLFVVFGGAFNLYQSAAHTNTMAGISYVPKTNSSIYGKQIVKRPAKGCLEFLSGVLDIYQDASLDLAPCSSSAESTSDVSLYR
;
A
#
# COMPACT_ATOMS: atom_id res chain seq x y z
N MET A 1 46.58 -16.57 56.44
CA MET A 1 47.02 -15.38 55.69
C MET A 1 47.72 -15.73 54.38
N VAL A 2 48.74 -16.60 54.36
CA VAL A 2 49.50 -16.94 53.13
C VAL A 2 48.61 -17.42 51.97
N LEU A 3 47.62 -18.28 52.24
CA LEU A 3 46.71 -18.80 51.21
C LEU A 3 45.80 -17.71 50.59
N VAL A 4 45.39 -16.72 51.39
CA VAL A 4 44.56 -15.59 50.94
C VAL A 4 45.37 -14.63 50.09
N ALA A 5 46.62 -14.35 50.47
CA ALA A 5 47.53 -13.53 49.67
C ALA A 5 47.86 -14.21 48.33
N ALA A 6 48.08 -15.54 48.35
CA ALA A 6 48.33 -16.32 47.14
C ALA A 6 47.11 -16.29 46.18
N LEU A 7 45.89 -16.47 46.70
CA LEU A 7 44.66 -16.37 45.91
C LEU A 7 44.44 -14.96 45.34
N ALA A 8 44.79 -13.90 46.08
CA ALA A 8 44.70 -12.52 45.62
C ALA A 8 45.69 -12.21 44.48
N ILE A 9 46.89 -12.81 44.51
CA ILE A 9 47.87 -12.68 43.43
C ILE A 9 47.40 -13.41 42.18
N GLU A 10 46.89 -14.64 42.32
CA GLU A 10 46.36 -15.43 41.20
C GLU A 10 45.15 -14.73 40.55
N SER A 11 44.20 -14.22 41.35
CA SER A 11 43.03 -13.50 40.83
C SER A 11 43.41 -12.18 40.14
N SER A 12 44.39 -11.45 40.68
CA SER A 12 44.91 -10.24 40.06
C SER A 12 45.61 -10.55 38.72
N ASN A 13 46.35 -11.65 38.64
CA ASN A 13 46.99 -12.10 37.40
C ASN A 13 45.94 -12.50 36.35
N LEU A 14 44.91 -13.28 36.73
CA LEU A 14 43.82 -13.65 35.83
C LEU A 14 43.03 -12.43 35.35
N TYR A 15 42.81 -11.44 36.21
CA TYR A 15 42.16 -10.17 35.83
C TYR A 15 43.00 -9.39 34.82
N LEU A 16 44.32 -9.30 35.02
CA LEU A 16 45.23 -8.62 34.11
C LEU A 16 45.26 -9.33 32.74
N VAL A 17 45.30 -10.67 32.74
CA VAL A 17 45.21 -11.45 31.50
C VAL A 17 43.86 -11.22 30.80
N LYS A 18 42.74 -11.21 31.54
CA LYS A 18 41.41 -10.92 30.99
C LYS A 18 41.34 -9.54 30.32
N LEU A 19 41.94 -8.51 30.92
CA LEU A 19 42.02 -7.18 30.32
C LEU A 19 42.86 -7.16 29.04
N GLN A 20 44.00 -7.86 29.03
CA GLN A 20 44.86 -7.96 27.85
C GLN A 20 44.16 -8.71 26.71
N THR A 21 43.52 -9.85 27.00
CA THR A 21 42.77 -10.62 26.01
C THR A 21 41.59 -9.81 25.48
N GLN A 22 40.87 -9.07 26.34
CA GLN A 22 39.78 -8.19 25.92
C GLN A 22 40.24 -7.06 24.99
N ARG A 23 41.38 -6.42 25.30
CA ARG A 23 41.95 -5.40 24.40
C ARG A 23 42.33 -6.01 23.05
N ALA A 24 42.91 -7.21 23.05
CA ALA A 24 43.25 -7.91 21.82
C ALA A 24 42.01 -8.29 21.01
N SER A 25 40.91 -8.71 21.66
CA SER A 25 39.65 -9.00 20.96
C SER A 25 38.99 -7.75 20.39
N ASP A 26 39.03 -6.61 21.11
CA ASP A 26 38.51 -5.32 20.64
C ASP A 26 39.25 -4.86 19.37
N LEU A 27 40.58 -4.92 19.40
CA LEU A 27 41.42 -4.58 18.26
C LEU A 27 41.17 -5.55 17.09
N ALA A 28 41.12 -6.87 17.35
CA ALA A 28 40.94 -7.89 16.32
C ALA A 28 39.58 -7.75 15.62
N SER A 29 38.51 -7.48 16.36
CA SER A 29 37.18 -7.17 15.80
C SER A 29 37.20 -5.91 14.93
N LEU A 30 37.92 -4.87 15.35
CA LEU A 30 38.06 -3.64 14.55
C LEU A 30 38.81 -3.89 13.24
N ALA A 31 39.92 -4.64 13.27
CA ALA A 31 40.67 -4.98 12.06
C ALA A 31 39.88 -5.87 11.11
N ALA A 32 39.12 -6.84 11.62
CA ALA A 32 38.23 -7.64 10.79
C ALA A 32 37.16 -6.78 10.11
N ALA A 33 36.55 -5.85 10.86
CA ALA A 33 35.52 -4.94 10.34
C ALA A 33 36.06 -3.90 9.33
N ALA A 34 37.35 -3.53 9.42
CA ALA A 34 38.00 -2.60 8.50
C ALA A 34 38.43 -3.24 7.16
N THR A 35 38.26 -4.56 6.99
CA THR A 35 38.58 -5.22 5.71
C THR A 35 37.55 -4.90 4.62
N PRO A 36 37.94 -4.89 3.33
CA PRO A 36 36.97 -4.80 2.23
C PRO A 36 36.01 -5.98 2.27
N GLN A 37 34.69 -5.71 2.27
CA GLN A 37 33.63 -6.73 2.41
C GLN A 37 33.87 -7.66 3.62
N PRO A 38 33.75 -7.13 4.85
CA PRO A 38 34.08 -7.88 6.06
C PRO A 38 33.12 -9.07 6.30
N LEU A 39 31.94 -9.03 5.67
CA LEU A 39 30.89 -10.04 5.76
C LEU A 39 30.31 -10.37 4.38
N SER A 40 30.03 -11.64 4.16
CA SER A 40 29.17 -12.15 3.08
C SER A 40 27.89 -12.71 3.72
N GLY A 41 26.84 -11.90 3.78
CA GLY A 41 25.65 -12.23 4.57
C GLY A 41 25.97 -12.20 6.07
N THR A 42 25.80 -13.32 6.77
CA THR A 42 26.15 -13.47 8.20
C THR A 42 27.48 -14.16 8.43
N THR A 43 28.26 -14.44 7.38
CA THR A 43 29.54 -15.16 7.48
C THR A 43 30.69 -14.17 7.28
N PRO A 44 31.71 -14.17 8.16
CA PRO A 44 32.92 -13.36 7.97
C PRO A 44 33.64 -13.75 6.68
N SER A 45 34.21 -12.77 5.97
CA SER A 45 35.09 -13.09 4.84
C SER A 45 36.41 -13.70 5.32
N ALA A 46 37.08 -14.49 4.46
CA ALA A 46 38.38 -15.08 4.79
C ALA A 46 39.42 -13.99 5.15
N THR A 47 39.35 -12.84 4.47
CA THR A 47 40.18 -11.66 4.75
C THR A 47 39.91 -11.09 6.14
N ALA A 48 38.64 -10.99 6.55
CA ALA A 48 38.26 -10.51 7.88
C ALA A 48 38.77 -11.46 8.99
N VAL A 49 38.62 -12.78 8.79
CA VAL A 49 39.11 -13.80 9.74
C VAL A 49 40.64 -13.73 9.84
N ALA A 50 41.34 -13.64 8.71
CA ALA A 50 42.80 -13.54 8.69
C ALA A 50 43.30 -12.25 9.35
N ALA A 51 42.63 -11.12 9.12
CA ALA A 51 42.97 -9.84 9.74
C ALA A 51 42.80 -9.86 11.27
N ALA A 52 41.70 -10.43 11.77
CA ALA A 52 41.50 -10.63 13.21
C ALA A 52 42.59 -11.52 13.82
N ALA A 53 42.87 -12.67 13.21
CA ALA A 53 43.87 -13.62 13.69
C ALA A 53 45.27 -13.02 13.71
N HIS A 54 45.66 -12.30 12.65
CA HIS A 54 46.95 -11.63 12.56
C HIS A 54 47.11 -10.54 13.62
N LEU A 55 46.07 -9.75 13.89
CA LEU A 55 46.15 -8.73 14.92
C LEU A 55 46.15 -9.31 16.34
N ALA A 56 45.42 -10.40 16.57
CA ALA A 56 45.50 -11.13 17.83
C ALA A 56 46.94 -11.66 18.07
N GLU A 57 47.58 -12.20 17.02
CA GLU A 57 48.96 -12.68 17.06
C GLU A 57 49.97 -11.56 17.38
N LEU A 58 49.83 -10.39 16.74
CA LEU A 58 50.64 -9.20 17.06
C LEU A 58 50.49 -8.75 18.52
N ASN A 59 49.37 -9.06 19.17
CA ASN A 59 49.12 -8.79 20.58
C ASN A 59 49.48 -9.97 21.49
N GLY A 60 50.24 -10.96 21.00
CA GLY A 60 50.72 -12.10 21.76
C GLY A 60 49.69 -13.20 22.01
N MET A 61 48.57 -13.18 21.28
CA MET A 61 47.51 -14.19 21.34
C MET A 61 47.61 -15.05 20.07
N GLY A 62 48.36 -16.15 20.10
CA GLY A 62 48.69 -16.93 18.89
C GLY A 62 47.50 -17.28 17.98
N ALA A 63 47.72 -17.34 16.67
CA ALA A 63 46.67 -17.39 15.64
C ALA A 63 45.62 -18.52 15.77
N GLY A 64 45.97 -19.66 16.39
CA GLY A 64 45.04 -20.78 16.62
C GLY A 64 44.03 -20.58 17.75
N ARG A 65 44.04 -19.40 18.40
CA ARG A 65 43.23 -19.07 19.58
C ARG A 65 42.17 -17.99 19.32
N THR A 66 42.01 -17.58 18.07
CA THR A 66 41.08 -16.53 17.66
C THR A 66 39.98 -17.13 16.80
N GLN A 67 38.73 -16.92 17.21
CA GLN A 67 37.57 -17.31 16.44
C GLN A 67 36.76 -16.06 16.08
N THR A 68 36.63 -15.77 14.80
CA THR A 68 35.75 -14.70 14.31
C THR A 68 34.53 -15.31 13.65
N VAL A 69 33.34 -14.95 14.13
CA VAL A 69 32.06 -15.37 13.58
C VAL A 69 31.19 -14.17 13.27
N GLY A 70 30.31 -14.28 12.29
CA GLY A 70 29.32 -13.25 12.01
C GLY A 70 28.04 -13.60 12.74
N ARG A 71 27.43 -12.59 13.37
CA ARG A 71 26.19 -12.75 14.13
C ARG A 71 25.20 -11.67 13.70
N ALA A 72 23.95 -12.07 13.47
CA ALA A 72 22.87 -11.09 13.34
C ALA A 72 22.68 -10.37 14.68
N THR A 73 22.54 -9.05 14.67
CA THR A 73 22.18 -8.28 15.87
C THR A 73 20.67 -8.37 16.10
N ASP A 74 20.25 -8.51 17.36
CA ASP A 74 18.83 -8.46 17.72
C ASP A 74 18.20 -7.13 17.22
N GLY A 75 17.14 -7.21 16.41
CA GLY A 75 16.52 -6.06 15.73
C GLY A 75 16.71 -5.99 14.21
N GLY A 76 17.29 -7.01 13.58
CA GLY A 76 17.06 -7.36 12.17
C GLY A 76 17.70 -6.49 11.08
N SER A 77 18.64 -5.58 11.39
CA SER A 77 19.27 -4.72 10.36
C SER A 77 20.78 -4.52 10.49
N GLY A 78 21.45 -5.22 11.40
CA GLY A 78 22.91 -5.22 11.54
C GLY A 78 23.47 -6.65 11.55
N THR A 79 24.63 -6.83 10.94
CA THR A 79 25.48 -8.00 11.11
C THR A 79 26.74 -7.57 11.83
N ALA A 80 26.99 -8.17 12.99
CA ALA A 80 28.18 -7.92 13.78
C ALA A 80 29.23 -8.99 13.48
N LEU A 81 30.49 -8.57 13.41
CA LEU A 81 31.62 -9.47 13.56
C LEU A 81 31.91 -9.64 15.04
N VAL A 82 31.94 -10.89 15.49
CA VAL A 82 32.21 -11.27 16.86
C VAL A 82 33.53 -12.00 16.86
N THR A 83 34.56 -11.40 17.47
CA THR A 83 35.86 -12.05 17.65
C THR A 83 35.99 -12.51 19.09
N THR A 84 36.20 -13.80 19.25
CA THR A 84 36.50 -14.44 20.52
C THR A 84 37.98 -14.83 20.55
N ILE A 85 38.66 -14.51 21.64
CA ILE A 85 40.03 -14.97 21.90
C ILE A 85 40.02 -15.84 23.14
N HIS A 86 40.53 -17.07 23.00
CA HIS A 86 40.67 -18.07 24.06
C HIS A 86 42.12 -18.14 24.53
N ARG A 87 42.41 -17.84 25.80
CA ARG A 87 43.77 -17.93 26.34
C ARG A 87 43.84 -18.84 27.56
N ASP A 88 44.50 -19.98 27.40
CA ASP A 88 44.85 -20.82 28.55
C ASP A 88 45.96 -20.16 29.37
N VAL A 89 45.67 -19.94 30.65
CA VAL A 89 46.59 -19.36 31.63
C VAL A 89 46.96 -20.45 32.63
N PRO A 90 48.24 -20.81 32.76
CA PRO A 90 48.68 -21.74 33.80
C PRO A 90 48.40 -21.13 35.18
N LEU A 91 47.76 -21.88 36.05
CA LEU A 91 47.48 -21.46 37.42
C LEU A 91 48.74 -21.72 38.26
N GLN A 92 49.33 -20.67 38.83
CA GLN A 92 50.54 -20.81 39.66
C GLN A 92 50.25 -21.66 40.92
N LEU A 93 49.02 -21.61 41.41
CA LEU A 93 48.53 -22.41 42.54
C LEU A 93 47.63 -23.58 42.11
N GLY A 94 47.53 -23.86 40.80
CA GLY A 94 46.63 -24.87 40.23
C GLY A 94 46.79 -26.22 40.89
N ASN A 95 48.03 -26.71 40.99
CA ASN A 95 48.35 -28.01 41.61
C ASN A 95 48.01 -28.12 43.11
N LEU A 96 47.76 -27.00 43.79
CA LEU A 96 47.42 -26.92 45.21
C LEU A 96 45.92 -26.79 45.47
N LEU A 97 45.16 -26.23 44.52
CA LEU A 97 43.76 -25.82 44.73
C LEU A 97 42.78 -26.38 43.68
N SER A 98 43.28 -26.94 42.57
CA SER A 98 42.49 -27.46 41.45
C SER A 98 43.14 -28.74 40.88
N ARG A 99 42.35 -29.58 40.21
CA ARG A 99 42.90 -30.71 39.41
C ARG A 99 43.41 -30.26 38.05
N ASP A 100 43.01 -29.07 37.61
CA ASP A 100 43.38 -28.52 36.31
C ASP A 100 44.55 -27.54 36.46
N PRO A 101 45.67 -27.74 35.72
CA PRO A 101 46.86 -26.90 35.83
C PRO A 101 46.72 -25.53 35.14
N SER A 102 45.59 -25.27 34.48
CA SER A 102 45.32 -24.02 33.76
C SER A 102 43.83 -23.68 33.75
N VAL A 103 43.53 -22.40 33.56
CA VAL A 103 42.17 -21.91 33.29
C VAL A 103 42.14 -21.18 31.95
N THR A 104 41.09 -21.42 31.16
CA THR A 104 40.86 -20.69 29.91
C THR A 104 40.20 -19.34 30.22
N VAL A 105 40.85 -18.26 29.80
CA VAL A 105 40.33 -16.90 29.87
C VAL A 105 39.82 -16.51 28.48
N ASP A 106 38.50 -16.39 28.38
CA ASP A 106 37.85 -15.97 27.13
C ASP A 106 37.70 -14.45 27.09
N SER A 107 37.71 -13.88 25.91
CA SER A 107 37.31 -12.48 25.68
C SER A 107 36.53 -12.41 24.38
N GLN A 108 35.55 -11.52 24.34
CA GLN A 108 34.63 -11.40 23.21
C GLN A 108 34.45 -9.92 22.91
N SER A 109 34.48 -9.56 21.63
CA SER A 109 34.22 -8.19 21.18
C SER A 109 33.36 -8.19 19.95
N TRP A 110 32.44 -7.23 19.88
CA TRP A 110 31.45 -7.10 18.81
C TRP A 110 31.75 -5.84 18.00
N ALA A 111 31.99 -5.99 16.70
CA ALA A 111 32.06 -4.90 15.75
C ALA A 111 30.82 -4.92 14.85
N VAL A 112 29.90 -3.97 15.05
CA VAL A 112 28.74 -3.81 14.18
C VAL A 112 29.19 -3.09 12.91
N VAL A 113 29.02 -3.74 11.76
CA VAL A 113 29.33 -3.15 10.44
C VAL A 113 28.05 -2.59 9.85
N GLN A 114 27.93 -1.26 9.79
CA GLN A 114 26.85 -0.59 9.05
C GLN A 114 27.36 -0.20 7.67
N ASN A 115 26.87 -0.89 6.63
CA ASN A 115 27.16 -0.54 5.26
C ASN A 115 26.26 0.63 4.82
N THR A 116 26.83 1.83 4.70
CA THR A 116 26.15 2.96 4.08
C THR A 116 26.30 2.85 2.57
N PRO A 117 25.21 2.62 1.80
CA PRO A 117 25.32 2.50 0.36
C PRO A 117 25.80 3.82 -0.25
N ILE A 118 26.84 3.73 -1.07
CA ILE A 118 27.34 4.78 -1.94
C ILE A 118 26.80 4.51 -3.35
N GLY A 119 26.31 5.55 -4.00
CA GLY A 119 25.72 5.46 -5.33
C GLY A 119 25.13 6.79 -5.75
N ASP A 120 24.48 6.81 -6.91
CA ASP A 120 23.75 8.00 -7.33
C ASP A 120 22.43 8.10 -6.58
N CYS A 121 22.07 9.32 -6.18
CA CYS A 121 20.74 9.62 -5.63
C CYS A 121 19.95 10.56 -6.54
N ALA A 122 20.62 11.20 -7.50
CA ALA A 122 20.01 12.04 -8.52
C ALA A 122 20.75 11.82 -9.84
N ARG A 123 20.04 11.39 -10.88
CA ARG A 123 20.62 11.19 -12.20
C ARG A 123 19.68 11.66 -13.31
N SER A 124 20.24 12.45 -14.23
CA SER A 124 19.62 12.80 -15.50
C SER A 124 20.20 11.94 -16.63
N LEU A 125 19.34 11.33 -17.44
CA LEU A 125 19.69 10.37 -18.49
C LEU A 125 19.76 10.98 -19.89
N LEU A 126 19.09 12.12 -20.12
CA LEU A 126 19.02 12.76 -21.43
C LEU A 126 19.54 14.20 -21.43
N GLY A 127 19.34 14.93 -20.33
CA GLY A 127 19.64 16.35 -20.26
C GLY A 127 20.33 16.77 -18.96
N PRO A 128 20.04 17.99 -18.48
CA PRO A 128 20.69 18.53 -17.29
C PRO A 128 20.05 18.00 -16.01
N VAL A 129 20.75 18.26 -14.90
CA VAL A 129 20.12 18.39 -13.58
C VAL A 129 20.16 19.87 -13.21
N ASN A 130 19.03 20.44 -12.84
CA ASN A 130 18.92 21.85 -12.48
C ASN A 130 18.50 21.96 -11.00
N ILE A 131 19.31 22.64 -10.19
CA ILE A 131 19.01 22.96 -8.78
C ILE A 131 19.15 24.48 -8.59
N TYR A 132 18.04 25.20 -8.42
CA TYR A 132 18.09 26.67 -8.42
C TYR A 132 17.05 27.34 -7.53
N GLY A 133 17.15 28.67 -7.37
CA GLY A 133 16.31 29.43 -6.44
C GLY A 133 16.85 29.32 -5.02
N ASN A 134 16.03 28.91 -4.06
CA ASN A 134 16.44 28.61 -2.68
C ASN A 134 16.42 27.09 -2.39
N ALA A 135 16.49 26.26 -3.44
CA ALA A 135 16.38 24.82 -3.30
C ALA A 135 17.54 24.25 -2.48
N SER A 136 17.24 23.25 -1.65
CA SER A 136 18.21 22.55 -0.81
C SER A 136 18.22 21.06 -1.13
N VAL A 137 19.40 20.50 -1.37
CA VAL A 137 19.59 19.07 -1.61
C VAL A 137 20.68 18.57 -0.67
N PHE A 138 20.31 17.63 0.19
CA PHE A 138 21.21 17.03 1.17
C PHE A 138 21.30 15.52 0.93
N GLY A 139 22.49 15.05 0.59
CA GLY A 139 22.80 13.66 0.30
C GLY A 139 24.31 13.41 0.41
N PRO A 140 24.90 13.55 1.62
CA PRO A 140 26.36 13.53 1.80
C PRO A 140 27.02 12.20 1.38
N ASN A 141 26.23 11.12 1.30
CA ASN A 141 26.70 9.79 0.93
C ASN A 141 26.33 9.40 -0.50
N CYS A 142 25.90 10.35 -1.33
CA CYS A 142 25.40 10.07 -2.68
C CYS A 142 25.90 11.03 -3.75
N ARG A 143 26.00 10.51 -4.97
CA ARG A 143 26.48 11.22 -6.15
C ARG A 143 25.32 11.75 -6.98
N LEU A 144 25.60 12.79 -7.76
CA LEU A 144 24.72 13.33 -8.79
C LEU A 144 25.34 13.11 -10.17
N GLY A 145 24.55 12.65 -11.13
CA GLY A 145 24.96 12.48 -12.53
C GLY A 145 24.10 13.30 -13.49
N ALA A 146 24.71 14.08 -14.38
CA ALA A 146 23.99 14.76 -15.46
C ALA A 146 24.47 14.31 -16.84
N ALA A 147 23.54 14.04 -17.76
CA ALA A 147 23.87 13.65 -19.13
C ALA A 147 24.43 14.80 -19.98
N THR A 148 24.19 16.05 -19.57
CA THR A 148 24.77 17.25 -20.16
C THR A 148 25.60 18.04 -19.14
N TYR A 149 24.96 18.93 -18.40
CA TYR A 149 25.54 19.84 -17.42
C TYR A 149 24.74 19.83 -16.12
N PHE A 150 25.34 20.30 -15.04
CA PHE A 150 24.67 20.56 -13.78
C PHE A 150 24.50 22.07 -13.59
N TYR A 151 23.25 22.52 -13.46
CA TYR A 151 22.94 23.92 -13.23
C TYR A 151 22.67 24.15 -11.75
N ALA A 152 23.45 25.04 -11.14
CA ALA A 152 23.32 25.41 -9.73
C ALA A 152 23.37 26.93 -9.58
N CYS A 153 22.23 27.57 -9.28
CA CYS A 153 22.13 29.02 -9.22
C CYS A 153 21.14 29.54 -8.17
N GLY A 154 21.18 30.85 -7.89
CA GLY A 154 20.44 31.43 -6.77
C GLY A 154 21.08 31.07 -5.43
N ASN A 155 20.29 31.04 -4.36
CA ASN A 155 20.72 30.64 -3.01
C ASN A 155 20.64 29.12 -2.79
N ALA A 156 20.78 28.32 -3.85
CA ALA A 156 20.72 26.87 -3.75
C ALA A 156 21.76 26.34 -2.74
N ALA A 157 21.39 25.33 -1.95
CA ALA A 157 22.24 24.69 -0.97
C ALA A 157 22.37 23.20 -1.26
N ILE A 158 23.53 22.76 -1.72
CA ILE A 158 23.76 21.40 -2.21
C ILE A 158 24.88 20.75 -1.38
N THR A 159 24.62 19.57 -0.83
CA THR A 159 25.61 18.73 -0.14
C THR A 159 25.51 17.31 -0.67
N LEU A 160 26.53 16.88 -1.40
CA LEU A 160 26.64 15.60 -2.09
C LEU A 160 28.04 15.01 -1.86
N LEU A 161 28.20 13.72 -2.17
CA LEU A 161 29.51 13.06 -2.20
C LEU A 161 30.31 13.45 -3.45
N GLY A 162 29.63 13.59 -4.59
CA GLY A 162 30.27 13.74 -5.90
C GLY A 162 29.29 14.22 -6.96
N VAL A 163 29.81 14.90 -7.98
CA VAL A 163 29.04 15.32 -9.15
C VAL A 163 29.77 14.87 -10.41
N SER A 164 29.04 14.26 -11.34
CA SER A 164 29.54 13.80 -12.64
C SER A 164 28.72 14.41 -13.77
N VAL A 165 29.39 15.06 -14.72
CA VAL A 165 28.76 15.75 -15.85
C VAL A 165 29.47 15.42 -17.15
N LYS A 166 28.75 15.51 -18.27
CA LYS A 166 29.33 15.31 -19.61
C LYS A 166 30.14 16.51 -20.06
N TYR A 167 29.76 17.72 -19.64
CA TYR A 167 30.45 18.94 -20.01
C TYR A 167 31.90 18.93 -19.48
N THR A 168 32.77 19.65 -20.17
CA THR A 168 34.13 19.91 -19.69
C THR A 168 34.10 21.04 -18.65
N ALA A 169 35.10 21.10 -17.77
CA ALA A 169 35.17 22.12 -16.71
C ALA A 169 34.93 23.58 -17.17
N PRO A 170 35.49 24.07 -18.31
CA PRO A 170 35.25 25.45 -18.75
C PRO A 170 33.78 25.74 -19.10
N TRP A 171 33.11 24.77 -19.73
CA TRP A 171 31.70 24.88 -20.09
C TRP A 171 30.80 24.75 -18.87
N GLU A 172 31.11 23.82 -17.96
CA GLU A 172 30.35 23.61 -16.73
C GLU A 172 30.33 24.86 -15.84
N LYS A 173 31.46 25.58 -15.78
CA LYS A 173 31.59 26.82 -14.99
C LYS A 173 30.52 27.87 -15.32
N LEU A 174 30.01 27.90 -16.56
CA LEU A 174 28.98 28.85 -16.99
C LEU A 174 27.59 28.57 -16.37
N TYR A 175 27.39 27.38 -15.80
CA TYR A 175 26.12 26.93 -15.23
C TYR A 175 26.11 26.90 -13.70
N ILE A 176 27.24 27.26 -13.07
CA ILE A 176 27.38 27.35 -11.61
C ILE A 176 27.50 28.83 -11.23
N CYS A 177 26.50 29.36 -10.54
CA CYS A 177 26.52 30.73 -10.04
C CYS A 177 27.30 30.83 -8.72
N ASP A 178 28.00 31.95 -8.52
CA ASP A 178 28.76 32.23 -7.27
C ASP A 178 27.89 32.27 -6.01
N SER A 179 26.58 32.49 -6.17
CA SER A 179 25.61 32.52 -5.06
C SER A 179 25.23 31.14 -4.53
N ALA A 180 25.46 30.07 -5.30
CA ALA A 180 25.10 28.71 -4.90
C ALA A 180 26.10 28.16 -3.87
N LYS A 181 25.59 27.58 -2.78
CA LYS A 181 26.41 26.93 -1.75
C LYS A 181 26.51 25.45 -2.07
N MET A 182 27.70 24.98 -2.44
CA MET A 182 27.89 23.63 -2.94
C MET A 182 29.04 22.89 -2.27
N ALA A 183 28.76 21.68 -1.82
CA ALA A 183 29.72 20.64 -1.51
C ALA A 183 29.33 19.39 -2.32
N PRO A 184 30.20 18.82 -3.17
CA PRO A 184 31.59 19.21 -3.38
C PRO A 184 31.73 20.47 -4.26
N ALA A 185 32.90 21.12 -4.22
CA ALA A 185 33.22 22.24 -5.10
C ALA A 185 33.41 21.79 -6.56
N LEU A 186 33.28 22.72 -7.52
CA LEU A 186 33.43 22.46 -8.96
C LEU A 186 34.75 21.74 -9.31
N SER A 187 35.84 22.03 -8.59
CA SER A 187 37.15 21.39 -8.77
C SER A 187 37.14 19.88 -8.53
N SER A 188 36.17 19.38 -7.80
CA SER A 188 36.04 17.96 -7.41
C SER A 188 35.03 17.21 -8.29
N PHE A 189 34.54 17.84 -9.37
CA PHE A 189 33.62 17.22 -10.30
C PHE A 189 34.34 16.24 -11.22
N THR A 190 33.61 15.22 -11.66
CA THR A 190 34.04 14.35 -12.77
C THR A 190 33.46 14.89 -14.07
N PHE A 191 34.32 15.28 -15.00
CA PHE A 191 33.94 15.86 -16.29
C PHE A 191 34.05 14.85 -17.43
N GLY A 192 33.32 15.08 -18.53
CA GLY A 192 33.30 14.15 -19.68
C GLY A 192 32.61 12.80 -19.37
N ALA A 193 31.92 12.69 -18.25
CA ALA A 193 31.26 11.47 -17.83
C ALA A 193 30.04 11.19 -18.72
N THR A 194 29.90 9.94 -19.17
CA THR A 194 28.68 9.50 -19.87
C THR A 194 27.62 9.12 -18.83
N SER A 195 26.40 9.63 -18.98
CA SER A 195 25.27 9.20 -18.15
C SER A 195 24.68 7.91 -18.73
N THR A 196 24.69 6.84 -17.93
CA THR A 196 24.08 5.55 -18.26
C THR A 196 22.90 5.30 -17.35
N ASP A 197 21.87 4.60 -17.84
CA ASP A 197 20.71 4.20 -17.03
C ASP A 197 21.03 2.93 -16.22
N PRO A 198 21.29 3.03 -14.90
CA PRO A 198 21.62 1.87 -14.08
C PRO A 198 20.43 0.91 -13.90
N LEU A 199 19.20 1.35 -14.18
CA LEU A 199 17.98 0.55 -14.04
C LEU A 199 17.48 -0.01 -15.37
N SER A 200 18.18 0.24 -16.47
CA SER A 200 17.78 -0.23 -17.81
C SER A 200 17.64 -1.75 -17.93
N SER A 201 18.48 -2.50 -17.21
CA SER A 201 18.47 -3.96 -17.14
C SER A 201 17.91 -4.51 -15.81
N ASP A 202 17.40 -3.64 -14.94
CA ASP A 202 16.85 -4.04 -13.65
C ASP A 202 15.60 -4.92 -13.82
N SER A 203 15.57 -6.05 -13.14
CA SER A 203 14.49 -7.03 -13.25
C SER A 203 13.14 -6.48 -12.77
N ARG A 204 13.13 -5.53 -11.83
CA ARG A 204 11.92 -4.86 -11.33
C ARG A 204 11.32 -3.96 -12.41
N VAL A 205 12.16 -3.19 -13.10
CA VAL A 205 11.75 -2.36 -14.24
C VAL A 205 11.22 -3.23 -15.37
N ALA A 206 11.90 -4.32 -15.70
CA ALA A 206 11.45 -5.29 -16.71
C ALA A 206 10.09 -5.90 -16.34
N ALA A 207 9.87 -6.27 -15.08
CA ALA A 207 8.60 -6.81 -14.61
C ALA A 207 7.46 -5.78 -14.67
N ILE A 208 7.70 -4.52 -14.31
CA ILE A 208 6.73 -3.43 -14.44
C ILE A 208 6.37 -3.21 -15.93
N ARG A 209 7.35 -3.20 -16.84
CA ARG A 209 7.08 -3.14 -18.30
C ARG A 209 6.23 -4.33 -18.77
N LYS A 210 6.57 -5.55 -18.37
CA LYS A 210 5.81 -6.77 -18.71
C LYS A 210 4.36 -6.67 -18.23
N ARG A 211 4.14 -6.11 -17.05
CA ARG A 211 2.79 -5.87 -16.50
C ARG A 211 2.00 -4.88 -17.36
N PHE A 212 2.59 -3.79 -17.82
CA PHE A 212 1.92 -2.89 -18.77
C PHE A 212 1.61 -3.52 -20.12
N VAL A 213 2.49 -4.40 -20.63
CA VAL A 213 2.21 -5.16 -21.85
C VAL A 213 0.98 -6.06 -21.64
N ALA A 214 0.90 -6.77 -20.52
CA ALA A 214 -0.25 -7.60 -20.18
C ALA A 214 -1.54 -6.79 -19.99
N MET A 215 -1.44 -5.56 -19.46
CA MET A 215 -2.59 -4.66 -19.35
C MET A 215 -3.07 -4.12 -20.70
N ARG A 216 -2.18 -3.92 -21.68
CA ARG A 216 -2.53 -3.42 -23.02
C ARG A 216 -2.99 -4.50 -23.97
N ASN A 217 -2.47 -5.71 -23.82
CA ASN A 217 -2.76 -6.84 -24.70
C ASN A 217 -3.07 -8.09 -23.85
N PRO A 218 -4.34 -8.53 -23.78
CA PRO A 218 -5.45 -8.16 -24.67
C PRO A 218 -6.16 -6.84 -24.34
N GLY A 219 -5.79 -6.17 -23.25
CA GLY A 219 -6.54 -5.03 -22.73
C GLY A 219 -7.38 -5.45 -21.52
N TRP A 220 -8.55 -4.82 -21.38
CA TRP A 220 -9.52 -5.14 -20.34
C TRP A 220 -9.91 -6.63 -20.33
N PRO A 221 -9.67 -7.37 -19.22
CA PRO A 221 -9.85 -8.82 -19.21
C PRO A 221 -11.28 -9.27 -18.89
N TYR A 222 -12.17 -8.39 -18.44
CA TYR A 222 -13.51 -8.78 -17.94
C TYR A 222 -14.62 -8.70 -19.01
N GLY A 223 -14.30 -8.35 -20.26
CA GLY A 223 -15.29 -8.22 -21.34
C GLY A 223 -16.16 -6.95 -21.23
N ARG A 224 -17.21 -6.85 -22.05
CA ARG A 224 -18.12 -5.68 -22.08
C ARG A 224 -19.52 -5.94 -21.50
N ILE A 225 -19.79 -7.18 -21.12
CA ILE A 225 -21.08 -7.63 -20.59
C ILE A 225 -20.86 -8.02 -19.14
N SER A 226 -21.75 -7.57 -18.24
CA SER A 226 -21.69 -7.96 -16.83
C SER A 226 -21.66 -9.50 -16.70
N PRO A 227 -20.83 -10.04 -15.77
CA PRO A 227 -20.71 -11.48 -15.57
C PRO A 227 -22.00 -12.15 -15.08
N ARG A 228 -22.96 -11.38 -14.54
CA ARG A 228 -24.22 -11.90 -14.00
C ARG A 228 -25.42 -11.19 -14.59
N LYS A 229 -26.38 -11.96 -15.10
CA LYS A 229 -27.63 -11.44 -15.68
C LYS A 229 -28.75 -11.40 -14.63
N LEU A 230 -29.67 -10.46 -14.81
CA LEU A 230 -30.92 -10.41 -14.05
C LEU A 230 -31.80 -11.62 -14.38
N LEU A 231 -32.53 -12.08 -13.38
CA LEU A 231 -33.62 -13.04 -13.57
C LEU A 231 -34.86 -12.31 -14.11
N THR A 232 -35.45 -12.86 -15.16
CA THR A 232 -36.65 -12.31 -15.81
C THR A 232 -37.80 -13.34 -15.87
N PRO A 233 -38.23 -13.91 -14.73
CA PRO A 233 -39.35 -14.84 -14.71
C PRO A 233 -40.66 -14.16 -15.14
N SER A 234 -41.57 -14.96 -15.68
CA SER A 234 -42.96 -14.55 -15.93
C SER A 234 -43.67 -14.28 -14.61
N VAL A 235 -44.59 -13.30 -14.61
CA VAL A 235 -45.42 -12.99 -13.45
C VAL A 235 -46.86 -13.32 -13.82
N SER A 236 -47.46 -14.26 -13.10
CA SER A 236 -48.86 -14.63 -13.28
C SER A 236 -49.75 -13.73 -12.43
N THR A 237 -50.86 -13.28 -13.01
CA THR A 237 -51.87 -12.48 -12.31
C THR A 237 -52.64 -13.33 -11.31
N GLY A 238 -52.89 -12.78 -10.13
CA GLY A 238 -53.70 -13.40 -9.09
C GLY A 238 -54.66 -12.39 -8.44
N PRO A 239 -55.52 -12.84 -7.51
CA PRO A 239 -56.42 -11.95 -6.78
C PRO A 239 -55.67 -11.08 -5.77
N ASP A 240 -56.16 -9.86 -5.56
CA ASP A 240 -55.67 -8.97 -4.52
C ASP A 240 -55.87 -9.58 -3.12
N GLN A 241 -54.90 -9.38 -2.24
CA GLN A 241 -54.93 -9.86 -0.86
C GLN A 241 -54.66 -8.73 0.13
N THR A 242 -55.41 -8.73 1.23
CA THR A 242 -55.20 -7.81 2.35
C THR A 242 -55.14 -8.61 3.64
N TYR A 243 -54.04 -8.46 4.38
CA TYR A 243 -53.83 -9.10 5.67
C TYR A 243 -53.74 -8.03 6.76
N GLY A 244 -54.61 -8.14 7.77
CA GLY A 244 -54.53 -7.35 9.00
C GLY A 244 -53.64 -8.01 10.05
N PRO A 245 -53.68 -7.54 11.30
CA PRO A 245 -52.93 -8.13 12.40
C PRO A 245 -53.27 -9.62 12.60
N GLY A 246 -52.26 -10.47 12.73
CA GLY A 246 -52.42 -11.92 12.91
C GLY A 246 -51.47 -12.76 12.07
N SER A 247 -51.63 -14.09 12.15
CA SER A 247 -50.83 -15.06 11.41
C SER A 247 -51.59 -15.64 10.22
N GLN A 248 -50.95 -15.74 9.06
CA GLN A 248 -51.52 -16.22 7.82
C GLN A 248 -50.56 -17.21 7.14
N ILE A 249 -51.09 -18.24 6.48
CA ILE A 249 -50.31 -19.20 5.71
C ILE A 249 -50.71 -19.07 4.23
N VAL A 250 -49.72 -18.88 3.37
CA VAL A 250 -49.87 -18.82 1.92
C VAL A 250 -49.24 -20.06 1.31
N SER A 251 -50.02 -20.78 0.51
CA SER A 251 -49.61 -22.03 -0.12
C SER A 251 -48.47 -21.86 -1.12
N ALA A 252 -47.78 -22.97 -1.38
CA ALA A 252 -46.75 -23.07 -2.40
C ALA A 252 -47.21 -22.54 -3.77
N SER A 253 -46.35 -21.76 -4.45
CA SER A 253 -46.61 -21.24 -5.80
C SER A 253 -47.90 -20.42 -5.95
N ALA A 254 -48.37 -19.80 -4.87
CA ALA A 254 -49.51 -18.90 -4.91
C ALA A 254 -49.28 -17.75 -5.92
N GLN A 255 -50.35 -17.37 -6.62
CA GLN A 255 -50.38 -16.24 -7.54
C GLN A 255 -51.24 -15.16 -6.90
N LEU A 256 -50.65 -14.01 -6.62
CA LEU A 256 -51.27 -12.90 -5.91
C LEU A 256 -51.32 -11.66 -6.81
N GLY A 257 -52.35 -10.84 -6.62
CA GLY A 257 -52.53 -9.53 -7.22
C GLY A 257 -51.71 -8.47 -6.51
N LYS A 258 -52.37 -7.41 -6.06
CA LYS A 258 -51.90 -6.48 -5.04
C LYS A 258 -51.83 -7.18 -3.68
N LEU A 259 -50.77 -6.94 -2.91
CA LEU A 259 -50.67 -7.39 -1.52
C LEU A 259 -50.62 -6.18 -0.58
N THR A 260 -51.55 -6.08 0.36
CA THR A 260 -51.51 -5.10 1.46
C THR A 260 -51.37 -5.84 2.78
N ALA A 261 -50.34 -5.56 3.58
CA ALA A 261 -50.17 -6.17 4.89
C ALA A 261 -49.85 -5.13 5.97
N ALA A 262 -50.51 -5.25 7.13
CA ALA A 262 -50.37 -4.32 8.24
C ALA A 262 -50.33 -5.06 9.58
N GLY A 263 -49.17 -5.05 10.24
CA GLY A 263 -48.99 -5.71 11.53
C GLY A 263 -49.09 -7.24 11.47
N SER A 264 -48.78 -7.84 10.31
CA SER A 264 -49.08 -9.25 10.02
C SER A 264 -47.85 -10.16 10.08
N LEU A 265 -48.05 -11.43 10.43
CA LEU A 265 -47.10 -12.51 10.22
C LEU A 265 -47.60 -13.41 9.08
N ILE A 266 -46.95 -13.38 7.91
CA ILE A 266 -47.37 -14.14 6.74
C ILE A 266 -46.33 -15.20 6.43
N THR A 267 -46.68 -16.48 6.53
CA THR A 267 -45.80 -17.61 6.23
C THR A 267 -46.08 -18.15 4.84
N PHE A 268 -45.10 -18.09 3.95
CA PHE A 268 -45.18 -18.69 2.63
C PHE A 268 -44.52 -20.07 2.63
N GLU A 269 -45.23 -21.08 2.15
CA GLU A 269 -44.72 -22.47 2.14
C GLU A 269 -43.63 -22.72 1.09
N GLY A 270 -43.50 -21.84 0.10
CA GLY A 270 -42.49 -21.95 -0.97
C GLY A 270 -42.67 -23.19 -1.84
N SER A 271 -41.74 -23.48 -2.74
CA SER A 271 -41.79 -24.65 -3.62
C SER A 271 -41.24 -25.93 -2.97
N LYS A 272 -41.03 -25.93 -1.65
CA LYS A 272 -40.43 -27.03 -0.84
C LYS A 272 -38.99 -27.39 -1.24
N GLY A 273 -38.32 -26.57 -2.04
CA GLY A 273 -36.96 -26.79 -2.54
C GLY A 273 -36.37 -25.52 -3.14
N ALA A 274 -35.05 -25.50 -3.37
CA ALA A 274 -34.39 -24.36 -4.00
C ALA A 274 -34.89 -24.16 -5.44
N ASP A 275 -35.15 -22.92 -5.83
CA ASP A 275 -35.55 -22.55 -7.19
C ASP A 275 -34.73 -21.34 -7.69
N PRO A 276 -33.41 -21.52 -7.94
CA PRO A 276 -32.52 -20.41 -8.33
C PRO A 276 -32.83 -19.84 -9.71
N GLY A 277 -33.55 -20.59 -10.56
CA GLY A 277 -33.98 -20.15 -11.88
C GLY A 277 -35.38 -19.52 -11.89
N CYS A 278 -36.09 -19.52 -10.76
CA CYS A 278 -37.47 -19.07 -10.65
C CYS A 278 -38.42 -19.74 -11.65
N ALA A 279 -38.36 -21.07 -11.75
CA ALA A 279 -39.21 -21.84 -12.65
C ALA A 279 -40.65 -22.01 -12.13
N LYS A 280 -40.86 -22.03 -10.80
CA LYS A 280 -42.18 -22.21 -10.16
C LYS A 280 -42.41 -21.19 -9.03
N PRO A 281 -42.39 -19.88 -9.35
CA PRO A 281 -42.41 -18.85 -8.33
C PRO A 281 -43.76 -18.74 -7.63
N THR A 282 -43.74 -18.32 -6.36
CA THR A 282 -44.86 -17.57 -5.78
C THR A 282 -44.78 -16.15 -6.34
N SER A 283 -45.83 -15.68 -7.01
CA SER A 283 -45.79 -14.41 -7.75
C SER A 283 -46.77 -13.37 -7.21
N PHE A 284 -46.35 -12.10 -7.24
CA PHE A 284 -47.13 -10.93 -6.85
C PHE A 284 -47.21 -10.01 -8.06
N SER A 285 -48.34 -9.96 -8.74
CA SER A 285 -48.49 -9.22 -10.00
C SER A 285 -48.69 -7.72 -9.82
N GLY A 286 -49.24 -7.30 -8.68
CA GLY A 286 -49.50 -5.90 -8.35
C GLY A 286 -48.47 -5.30 -7.38
N VAL A 287 -48.83 -4.13 -6.85
CA VAL A 287 -48.05 -3.44 -5.80
C VAL A 287 -48.11 -4.24 -4.49
N THR A 288 -46.99 -4.30 -3.78
CA THR A 288 -46.94 -4.83 -2.41
C THR A 288 -46.73 -3.67 -1.43
N GLU A 289 -47.71 -3.39 -0.58
CA GLU A 289 -47.67 -2.34 0.44
C GLU A 289 -47.59 -2.94 1.85
N LEU A 290 -46.52 -2.63 2.58
CA LEU A 290 -46.24 -3.20 3.90
C LEU A 290 -46.23 -2.08 4.96
N SER A 291 -46.87 -2.31 6.10
CA SER A 291 -47.00 -1.31 7.18
C SER A 291 -47.02 -1.95 8.57
N GLY A 292 -46.87 -1.14 9.62
CA GLY A 292 -46.75 -1.64 11.00
C GLY A 292 -45.56 -2.60 11.17
N THR A 293 -45.62 -3.48 12.17
CA THR A 293 -44.66 -4.58 12.33
C THR A 293 -45.08 -5.78 11.50
N THR A 294 -44.54 -5.92 10.29
CA THR A 294 -44.94 -6.97 9.34
C THR A 294 -43.78 -7.92 9.04
N ARG A 295 -44.01 -9.24 9.19
CA ARG A 295 -43.00 -10.28 8.93
C ARG A 295 -43.50 -11.24 7.85
N LEU A 296 -42.73 -11.38 6.78
CA LEU A 296 -42.95 -12.34 5.71
C LEU A 296 -41.96 -13.51 5.90
N VAL A 297 -42.43 -14.66 6.36
CA VAL A 297 -41.60 -15.85 6.59
C VAL A 297 -41.56 -16.70 5.33
N LEU A 298 -40.39 -16.84 4.72
CA LEU A 298 -40.17 -17.48 3.42
C LEU A 298 -39.49 -18.85 3.59
N ALA A 299 -40.12 -19.90 3.08
CA ALA A 299 -39.51 -21.21 2.92
C ALA A 299 -38.73 -21.31 1.59
N SER A 300 -38.03 -22.42 1.36
CA SER A 300 -37.26 -22.60 0.12
C SER A 300 -38.12 -22.44 -1.13
N GLY A 301 -37.63 -21.64 -2.08
CA GLY A 301 -38.27 -21.41 -3.38
C GLY A 301 -37.92 -20.07 -3.99
N CYS A 302 -38.68 -19.68 -5.01
CA CYS A 302 -38.59 -18.36 -5.63
C CYS A 302 -39.83 -17.52 -5.38
N TYR A 303 -39.63 -16.23 -5.08
CA TYR A 303 -40.68 -15.24 -4.88
C TYR A 303 -40.47 -14.07 -5.84
N VAL A 304 -41.48 -13.79 -6.68
CA VAL A 304 -41.37 -12.79 -7.75
C VAL A 304 -42.37 -11.67 -7.52
N PHE A 305 -41.86 -10.48 -7.22
CA PHE A 305 -42.62 -9.24 -7.08
C PHE A 305 -42.61 -8.49 -8.41
N GLY A 306 -43.74 -8.53 -9.11
CA GLY A 306 -43.96 -7.88 -10.40
C GLY A 306 -44.09 -6.37 -10.29
N GLY A 307 -44.83 -5.88 -9.28
CA GLY A 307 -44.98 -4.45 -9.01
C GLY A 307 -43.98 -3.92 -7.98
N THR A 308 -44.12 -2.63 -7.65
CA THR A 308 -43.34 -1.98 -6.59
C THR A 308 -43.63 -2.61 -5.23
N VAL A 309 -42.58 -2.85 -4.45
CA VAL A 309 -42.68 -3.20 -3.03
C VAL A 309 -42.37 -1.96 -2.21
N SER A 310 -43.29 -1.53 -1.37
CA SER A 310 -43.15 -0.29 -0.60
C SER A 310 -43.49 -0.48 0.87
N THR A 311 -42.75 0.19 1.75
CA THR A 311 -43.05 0.25 3.18
C THR A 311 -43.57 1.63 3.57
N LYS A 312 -44.66 1.70 4.34
CA LYS A 312 -45.21 2.98 4.83
C LYS A 312 -44.35 3.57 5.95
N ALA A 313 -44.54 4.87 6.22
CA ALA A 313 -43.89 5.58 7.33
C ALA A 313 -44.03 4.85 8.66
N GLY A 314 -42.93 4.71 9.40
CA GLY A 314 -42.88 4.04 10.70
C GLY A 314 -42.99 2.51 10.67
N ALA A 315 -43.07 1.87 9.50
CA ALA A 315 -43.16 0.41 9.39
C ALA A 315 -41.83 -0.28 9.77
N ASP A 316 -41.94 -1.44 10.43
CA ASP A 316 -40.83 -2.37 10.67
C ASP A 316 -41.13 -3.69 9.95
N VAL A 317 -40.43 -3.94 8.86
CA VAL A 317 -40.73 -5.00 7.91
C VAL A 317 -39.57 -5.98 7.81
N ILE A 318 -39.85 -7.27 7.95
CA ILE A 318 -38.82 -8.32 7.87
C ILE A 318 -39.25 -9.40 6.87
N PHE A 319 -38.46 -9.61 5.81
CA PHE A 319 -38.51 -10.80 4.97
C PHE A 319 -37.60 -11.84 5.61
N ASP A 320 -38.21 -12.67 6.44
CA ASP A 320 -37.53 -13.65 7.27
C ASP A 320 -37.37 -14.97 6.53
N ILE A 321 -36.16 -15.48 6.46
CA ILE A 321 -35.86 -16.72 5.73
C ILE A 321 -35.85 -17.86 6.73
N LYS A 322 -36.68 -18.89 6.50
CA LYS A 322 -36.73 -20.05 7.40
C LYS A 322 -35.33 -20.68 7.53
N PRO A 323 -34.97 -21.23 8.70
CA PRO A 323 -33.68 -21.90 8.87
C PRO A 323 -33.43 -22.94 7.79
N ARG A 324 -32.25 -22.89 7.16
CA ARG A 324 -31.82 -23.77 6.04
C ARG A 324 -32.62 -23.63 4.75
N ALA A 325 -33.53 -22.66 4.65
CA ALA A 325 -34.22 -22.39 3.40
C ALA A 325 -33.28 -21.75 2.37
N VAL A 326 -33.45 -22.11 1.11
CA VAL A 326 -32.76 -21.48 -0.03
C VAL A 326 -33.78 -20.67 -0.80
N VAL A 327 -33.69 -19.35 -0.67
CA VAL A 327 -34.66 -18.41 -1.21
C VAL A 327 -34.06 -17.58 -2.32
N THR A 328 -34.80 -17.46 -3.42
CA THR A 328 -34.53 -16.51 -4.50
C THR A 328 -35.63 -15.46 -4.52
N LEU A 329 -35.25 -14.19 -4.44
CA LEU A 329 -36.15 -13.06 -4.51
C LEU A 329 -35.93 -12.34 -5.84
N VAL A 330 -37.01 -12.10 -6.57
CA VAL A 330 -36.97 -11.33 -7.81
C VAL A 330 -37.90 -10.13 -7.66
N PHE A 331 -37.34 -8.94 -7.75
CA PHE A 331 -38.07 -7.68 -7.73
C PHE A 331 -38.01 -7.06 -9.12
N LYS A 332 -39.14 -7.07 -9.84
CA LYS A 332 -39.22 -6.47 -11.18
C LYS A 332 -39.53 -4.97 -11.10
N GLY A 333 -40.33 -4.55 -10.12
CA GLY A 333 -40.55 -3.15 -9.77
C GLY A 333 -39.53 -2.60 -8.77
N ASP A 334 -39.75 -1.38 -8.32
CA ASP A 334 -38.91 -0.71 -7.33
C ASP A 334 -39.10 -1.31 -5.92
N LEU A 335 -38.04 -1.25 -5.12
CA LEU A 335 -38.04 -1.46 -3.68
C LEU A 335 -37.95 -0.10 -2.99
N VAL A 336 -39.06 0.42 -2.50
CA VAL A 336 -39.14 1.77 -1.91
C VAL A 336 -39.31 1.68 -0.40
N HIS A 337 -38.26 2.04 0.34
CA HIS A 337 -38.32 2.15 1.79
C HIS A 337 -38.68 3.58 2.21
N SER A 338 -39.69 3.68 3.06
CA SER A 338 -40.05 4.91 3.77
C SER A 338 -40.40 4.65 5.23
N GLY A 339 -40.11 3.45 5.74
CA GLY A 339 -40.44 3.00 7.09
C GLY A 339 -39.35 3.31 8.11
N ALA A 340 -39.46 2.66 9.28
CA ALA A 340 -38.39 2.65 10.27
C ALA A 340 -37.31 1.62 9.90
N SER A 341 -37.73 0.42 9.48
CA SER A 341 -36.84 -0.70 9.15
C SER A 341 -37.44 -1.60 8.06
N LEU A 342 -36.61 -2.01 7.11
CA LEU A 342 -36.86 -3.05 6.11
C LEU A 342 -35.65 -3.98 6.08
N VAL A 343 -35.83 -5.22 6.52
CA VAL A 343 -34.77 -6.23 6.52
C VAL A 343 -35.16 -7.38 5.60
N ILE A 344 -34.30 -7.69 4.64
CA ILE A 344 -34.38 -8.87 3.80
C ILE A 344 -33.32 -9.85 4.29
N GLY A 345 -33.73 -11.05 4.72
CA GLY A 345 -32.81 -12.08 5.19
C GLY A 345 -31.93 -12.67 4.08
N ASN A 346 -31.14 -13.68 4.41
CA ASN A 346 -30.15 -14.26 3.50
C ASN A 346 -30.82 -14.92 2.29
N ALA A 347 -30.60 -14.37 1.09
CA ALA A 347 -31.24 -14.83 -0.14
C ALA A 347 -30.40 -14.49 -1.38
N THR A 348 -30.66 -15.18 -2.48
CA THR A 348 -30.25 -14.67 -3.81
C THR A 348 -31.28 -13.64 -4.25
N VAL A 349 -30.84 -12.44 -4.64
CA VAL A 349 -31.72 -11.32 -4.95
C VAL A 349 -31.43 -10.79 -6.35
N SER A 350 -32.47 -10.71 -7.19
CA SER A 350 -32.41 -10.11 -8.53
C SER A 350 -33.41 -8.96 -8.62
N ILE A 351 -32.94 -7.75 -8.93
CA ILE A 351 -33.72 -6.52 -8.87
C ILE A 351 -33.61 -5.80 -10.20
N THR A 352 -34.72 -5.66 -10.91
CA THR A 352 -34.78 -4.88 -12.15
C THR A 352 -35.04 -3.41 -11.87
N GLY A 353 -35.91 -3.10 -10.90
CA GLY A 353 -36.21 -1.74 -10.47
C GLY A 353 -35.16 -1.15 -9.52
N ASN A 354 -35.45 0.05 -9.00
CA ASN A 354 -34.56 0.78 -8.11
C ASN A 354 -34.63 0.24 -6.67
N ILE A 355 -33.53 0.36 -5.94
CA ILE A 355 -33.49 0.25 -4.48
C ILE A 355 -33.50 1.67 -3.92
N ASP A 356 -34.60 2.10 -3.33
CA ASP A 356 -34.78 3.48 -2.87
C ASP A 356 -34.93 3.56 -1.35
N ASN A 357 -33.88 4.05 -0.68
CA ASN A 357 -33.82 4.42 0.72
C ASN A 357 -33.64 5.94 0.91
N SER A 358 -34.17 6.75 -0.01
CA SER A 358 -34.00 8.22 -0.03
C SER A 358 -34.69 8.92 1.15
N LYS A 359 -35.73 8.31 1.74
CA LYS A 359 -36.49 8.87 2.86
C LYS A 359 -35.89 8.59 4.24
N GLY A 360 -34.80 7.84 4.31
CA GLY A 360 -34.15 7.46 5.58
C GLY A 360 -34.65 6.11 6.12
N GLY A 361 -34.30 5.82 7.38
CA GLY A 361 -34.58 4.51 7.99
C GLY A 361 -33.47 3.48 7.77
N ILE A 362 -33.72 2.24 8.21
CA ILE A 362 -32.78 1.12 8.08
C ILE A 362 -33.28 0.17 6.99
N PHE A 363 -32.58 0.10 5.85
CA PHE A 363 -32.84 -0.90 4.82
C PHE A 363 -31.64 -1.85 4.74
N ARG A 364 -31.83 -3.15 4.99
CA ARG A 364 -30.75 -4.14 5.00
C ARG A 364 -31.08 -5.37 4.18
N PHE A 365 -30.13 -5.80 3.36
CA PHE A 365 -30.08 -7.14 2.80
C PHE A 365 -29.12 -7.99 3.63
N GLY A 366 -29.50 -9.24 3.86
CA GLY A 366 -28.64 -10.27 4.46
C GLY A 366 -27.56 -10.72 3.48
N ASN A 367 -26.96 -11.87 3.79
CA ASN A 367 -25.93 -12.47 2.95
C ASN A 367 -26.54 -13.15 1.72
N GLY A 368 -25.84 -13.09 0.59
CA GLY A 368 -26.23 -13.75 -0.65
C GLY A 368 -25.87 -12.92 -1.89
N GLU A 369 -26.05 -13.52 -3.06
CA GLU A 369 -25.82 -12.83 -4.32
C GLU A 369 -26.87 -11.75 -4.55
N ILE A 370 -26.43 -10.57 -4.99
CA ILE A 370 -27.30 -9.46 -5.36
C ILE A 370 -27.00 -9.03 -6.79
N VAL A 371 -28.02 -9.05 -7.64
CA VAL A 371 -27.95 -8.57 -9.03
C VAL A 371 -28.97 -7.45 -9.19
N ALA A 372 -28.53 -6.23 -9.48
CA ALA A 372 -29.39 -5.06 -9.63
C ALA A 372 -29.21 -4.43 -11.01
N GLY A 373 -30.31 -4.09 -11.68
CA GLY A 373 -30.33 -3.49 -13.03
C GLY A 373 -30.49 -1.98 -13.05
N ALA A 374 -31.13 -1.41 -12.03
CA ALA A 374 -31.37 0.02 -11.93
C ALA A 374 -30.63 0.62 -10.71
N GLY A 375 -31.01 1.83 -10.31
CA GLY A 375 -30.27 2.61 -9.34
C GLY A 375 -30.42 2.13 -7.91
N VAL A 376 -29.42 2.45 -7.08
CA VAL A 376 -29.44 2.28 -5.63
C VAL A 376 -29.29 3.65 -4.98
N PHE A 377 -30.27 4.06 -4.20
CA PHE A 377 -30.33 5.39 -3.62
C PHE A 377 -30.45 5.29 -2.11
N ASN A 378 -29.55 5.97 -1.39
CA ASN A 378 -29.65 6.14 0.05
C ASN A 378 -29.60 7.63 0.39
N GLY A 379 -30.61 8.10 1.12
CA GLY A 379 -30.71 9.50 1.57
C GLY A 379 -29.86 9.73 2.83
N SER A 380 -30.53 10.03 3.93
CA SER A 380 -29.94 10.15 5.28
C SER A 380 -29.97 8.84 6.09
N GLY A 381 -30.50 7.76 5.51
CA GLY A 381 -30.70 6.47 6.18
C GLY A 381 -29.47 5.57 6.21
N THR A 382 -29.68 4.35 6.67
CA THR A 382 -28.70 3.26 6.58
C THR A 382 -29.16 2.24 5.55
N LEU A 383 -28.39 2.06 4.47
CA LEU A 383 -28.59 1.00 3.49
C LEU A 383 -27.43 0.00 3.58
N GLY A 384 -27.71 -1.24 3.97
CA GLY A 384 -26.69 -2.27 4.15
C GLY A 384 -26.91 -3.48 3.25
N PHE A 385 -25.83 -4.00 2.68
CA PHE A 385 -25.78 -5.27 2.00
C PHE A 385 -24.84 -6.20 2.80
N GLY A 386 -25.31 -7.41 3.13
CA GLY A 386 -24.49 -8.42 3.79
C GLY A 386 -23.35 -8.93 2.90
N THR A 387 -22.77 -10.07 3.25
CA THR A 387 -21.71 -10.71 2.46
C THR A 387 -22.28 -11.37 1.21
N GLY A 388 -21.63 -11.18 0.07
CA GLY A 388 -21.99 -11.85 -1.17
C GLY A 388 -21.42 -11.16 -2.40
N PRO A 389 -21.46 -11.81 -3.57
CA PRO A 389 -21.11 -11.10 -4.79
C PRO A 389 -22.23 -10.11 -5.14
N PHE A 390 -21.83 -8.90 -5.54
CA PHE A 390 -22.72 -7.81 -5.92
C PHE A 390 -22.51 -7.46 -7.39
N TYR A 391 -23.59 -7.40 -8.16
CA TYR A 391 -23.57 -7.11 -9.58
C TYR A 391 -24.54 -5.97 -9.90
N PHE A 392 -24.01 -4.79 -10.18
CA PHE A 392 -24.77 -3.59 -10.54
C PHE A 392 -24.65 -3.30 -12.03
N ASN A 393 -25.72 -3.61 -12.77
CA ASN A 393 -25.76 -3.66 -14.23
C ASN A 393 -26.44 -2.42 -14.83
N GLY A 394 -25.72 -1.31 -14.91
CA GLY A 394 -26.13 -0.08 -15.63
C GLY A 394 -26.71 1.02 -14.74
N GLY A 395 -27.25 0.67 -13.57
CA GLY A 395 -27.77 1.64 -12.60
C GLY A 395 -26.69 2.38 -11.81
N SER A 396 -27.00 3.62 -11.40
CA SER A 396 -26.12 4.41 -10.53
C SER A 396 -26.35 4.09 -9.06
N ILE A 397 -25.27 4.10 -8.27
CA ILE A 397 -25.32 4.00 -6.80
C ILE A 397 -25.08 5.39 -6.22
N SER A 398 -26.01 5.89 -5.41
CA SER A 398 -25.92 7.21 -4.80
C SER A 398 -26.18 7.15 -3.30
N ASN A 399 -25.24 7.69 -2.53
CA ASN A 399 -25.37 7.90 -1.10
C ASN A 399 -25.37 9.41 -0.80
N GLY A 400 -26.36 9.88 -0.05
CA GLY A 400 -26.48 11.26 0.41
C GLY A 400 -25.66 11.49 1.68
N GLU A 401 -26.36 11.80 2.78
CA GLU A 401 -25.76 12.03 4.11
C GLU A 401 -25.72 10.76 4.96
N GLY A 402 -26.38 9.69 4.50
CA GLY A 402 -26.53 8.43 5.21
C GLY A 402 -25.30 7.53 5.15
N ALA A 403 -25.49 6.30 5.64
CA ALA A 403 -24.49 5.24 5.60
C ALA A 403 -24.89 4.14 4.61
N MET A 404 -24.02 3.84 3.64
CA MET A 404 -24.15 2.69 2.76
C MET A 404 -23.04 1.68 3.03
N THR A 405 -23.38 0.41 3.24
CA THR A 405 -22.38 -0.64 3.52
C THR A 405 -22.57 -1.84 2.60
N PHE A 406 -21.45 -2.38 2.13
CA PHE A 406 -21.38 -3.65 1.42
C PHE A 406 -20.44 -4.56 2.20
N GLY A 407 -20.89 -5.77 2.54
CA GLY A 407 -20.03 -6.78 3.17
C GLY A 407 -18.96 -7.31 2.22
N ASP A 408 -18.25 -8.34 2.65
CA ASP A 408 -17.24 -9.00 1.83
C ASP A 408 -17.88 -9.65 0.58
N GLY A 409 -17.14 -9.65 -0.53
CA GLY A 409 -17.53 -10.31 -1.77
C GLY A 409 -17.12 -9.54 -3.01
N ALA A 410 -17.16 -10.22 -4.15
CA ALA A 410 -16.83 -9.62 -5.43
C ALA A 410 -17.84 -8.51 -5.78
N PHE A 411 -17.34 -7.32 -6.08
CA PHE A 411 -18.17 -6.16 -6.39
C PHE A 411 -17.99 -5.76 -7.85
N TYR A 412 -19.08 -5.77 -8.62
CA TYR A 412 -19.11 -5.41 -10.02
C TYR A 412 -20.04 -4.22 -10.25
N LEU A 413 -19.51 -3.13 -10.81
CA LEU A 413 -20.29 -2.00 -11.33
C LEU A 413 -20.08 -1.90 -12.84
N TRP A 414 -21.16 -2.04 -13.59
CA TRP A 414 -21.12 -2.21 -15.04
C TRP A 414 -21.95 -1.15 -15.76
N GLY A 415 -21.31 -0.08 -16.23
CA GLY A 415 -21.93 1.02 -16.97
C GLY A 415 -22.60 2.09 -16.10
N GLY A 416 -22.81 1.82 -14.81
CA GLY A 416 -23.33 2.78 -13.83
C GLY A 416 -22.23 3.61 -13.16
N SER A 417 -22.59 4.71 -12.51
CA SER A 417 -21.66 5.52 -11.69
C SER A 417 -21.96 5.36 -10.20
N MET A 418 -20.96 5.59 -9.37
CA MET A 418 -21.10 5.55 -7.90
C MET A 418 -20.80 6.93 -7.34
N SER A 419 -21.66 7.46 -6.46
CA SER A 419 -21.48 8.78 -5.86
C SER A 419 -21.81 8.77 -4.38
N ASN A 420 -20.83 9.17 -3.57
CA ASN A 420 -21.05 9.64 -2.20
C ASN A 420 -21.18 11.17 -2.26
N ALA A 421 -22.42 11.64 -2.44
CA ALA A 421 -22.72 12.97 -2.95
C ALA A 421 -22.62 14.09 -1.89
N SER A 422 -22.71 13.74 -0.60
CA SER A 422 -22.64 14.69 0.51
C SER A 422 -21.62 14.21 1.56
N THR A 423 -21.90 14.38 2.85
CA THR A 423 -21.10 13.99 4.00
C THR A 423 -21.29 12.53 4.43
N GLY A 424 -22.03 11.74 3.64
CA GLY A 424 -22.34 10.35 3.96
C GLY A 424 -21.11 9.43 3.99
N THR A 425 -21.33 8.19 4.41
CA THR A 425 -20.28 7.16 4.46
C THR A 425 -20.62 5.99 3.56
N MET A 426 -19.68 5.60 2.70
CA MET A 426 -19.74 4.35 1.93
C MET A 426 -18.60 3.43 2.35
N THR A 427 -18.93 2.22 2.82
CA THR A 427 -17.94 1.23 3.26
C THR A 427 -18.13 -0.09 2.52
N PHE A 428 -17.05 -0.65 2.01
CA PHE A 428 -17.01 -1.94 1.34
C PHE A 428 -16.08 -2.88 2.11
N GLY A 429 -16.50 -4.14 2.27
CA GLY A 429 -15.67 -5.22 2.80
C GLY A 429 -14.53 -5.62 1.86
N ASP A 430 -13.98 -6.81 2.06
CA ASP A 430 -12.93 -7.36 1.21
C ASP A 430 -13.52 -7.99 -0.06
N GLY A 431 -12.85 -7.81 -1.20
CA GLY A 431 -13.24 -8.46 -2.44
C GLY A 431 -12.53 -7.91 -3.67
N PRO A 432 -12.58 -8.61 -4.81
CA PRO A 432 -12.24 -7.99 -6.06
C PRO A 432 -13.31 -6.93 -6.40
N PHE A 433 -12.85 -5.73 -6.75
CA PHE A 433 -13.68 -4.62 -7.18
C PHE A 433 -13.45 -4.35 -8.67
N ILE A 434 -14.49 -4.50 -9.48
CA ILE A 434 -14.42 -4.38 -10.94
C ILE A 434 -15.40 -3.30 -11.40
N PHE A 435 -14.86 -2.24 -11.98
CA PHE A 435 -15.61 -1.08 -12.48
C PHE A 435 -15.44 -0.98 -14.00
N TYR A 436 -16.51 -1.23 -14.74
CA TYR A 436 -16.54 -1.15 -16.19
C TYR A 436 -17.40 0.03 -16.64
N GLY A 437 -16.77 1.13 -17.06
CA GLY A 437 -17.47 2.36 -17.36
C GLY A 437 -18.08 3.03 -16.11
N GLY A 438 -18.32 4.33 -16.22
CA GLY A 438 -18.82 5.15 -15.10
C GLY A 438 -17.73 5.66 -14.16
N THR A 439 -18.09 6.61 -13.32
CA THR A 439 -17.16 7.30 -12.41
C THR A 439 -17.50 6.98 -10.98
N VAL A 440 -16.48 6.74 -10.15
CA VAL A 440 -16.63 6.69 -8.69
C VAL A 440 -16.30 8.08 -8.14
N THR A 441 -17.28 8.70 -7.49
CA THR A 441 -17.19 10.05 -6.94
C THR A 441 -17.38 10.05 -5.43
N ASN A 442 -16.53 10.79 -4.72
CA ASN A 442 -16.74 11.12 -3.32
C ASN A 442 -16.59 12.63 -3.13
N VAL A 443 -17.63 13.30 -2.65
CA VAL A 443 -17.69 14.77 -2.56
C VAL A 443 -17.19 15.25 -1.19
N ALA A 444 -17.97 15.09 -0.11
CA ALA A 444 -17.60 15.60 1.21
C ALA A 444 -17.57 14.55 2.31
N GLY A 445 -17.83 13.28 1.97
CA GLY A 445 -17.97 12.20 2.93
C GLY A 445 -16.79 11.23 2.93
N THR A 446 -17.03 10.06 3.51
CA THR A 446 -16.02 9.01 3.66
C THR A 446 -16.30 7.85 2.72
N MET A 447 -15.29 7.41 1.98
CA MET A 447 -15.36 6.20 1.15
C MET A 447 -14.22 5.26 1.49
N THR A 448 -14.55 4.06 1.95
CA THR A 448 -13.57 3.06 2.40
C THR A 448 -13.80 1.76 1.66
N PHE A 449 -12.77 1.32 0.94
CA PHE A 449 -12.73 -0.02 0.37
C PHE A 449 -11.82 -0.92 1.20
N GLY A 450 -12.26 -2.15 1.45
CA GLY A 450 -11.45 -3.22 2.05
C GLY A 450 -10.31 -3.67 1.14
N ARG A 451 -9.88 -4.91 1.29
CA ARG A 451 -8.80 -5.50 0.47
C ARG A 451 -9.28 -5.78 -0.95
N GLY A 452 -8.43 -5.43 -1.93
CA GLY A 452 -8.67 -5.59 -3.36
C GLY A 452 -8.36 -6.99 -3.90
N PRO A 453 -8.26 -7.15 -5.24
CA PRO A 453 -7.83 -6.15 -6.23
C PRO A 453 -8.91 -5.14 -6.67
N PHE A 454 -8.48 -4.05 -7.30
CA PHE A 454 -9.32 -2.98 -7.86
C PHE A 454 -9.00 -2.78 -9.33
N GLU A 455 -10.00 -2.89 -10.20
CA GLU A 455 -9.82 -2.88 -11.66
C GLU A 455 -10.82 -1.90 -12.28
N PHE A 456 -10.33 -0.94 -13.07
CA PHE A 456 -11.13 0.11 -13.69
C PHE A 456 -10.92 0.15 -15.21
N GLN A 457 -12.01 0.23 -15.98
CA GLN A 457 -11.98 0.43 -17.43
C GLN A 457 -12.80 1.64 -17.85
N GLY A 458 -12.17 2.60 -18.54
CA GLY A 458 -12.84 3.75 -19.17
C GLY A 458 -13.54 4.73 -18.23
N GLY A 459 -13.61 4.41 -16.93
CA GLY A 459 -14.11 5.25 -15.87
C GLY A 459 -13.03 6.13 -15.24
N GLY A 460 -13.44 6.93 -14.27
CA GLY A 460 -12.54 7.72 -13.42
C GLY A 460 -12.83 7.52 -11.95
N LEU A 461 -11.86 7.91 -11.14
CA LEU A 461 -12.04 8.11 -9.70
C LEU A 461 -11.89 9.61 -9.45
N ILE A 462 -13.00 10.27 -9.11
CA ILE A 462 -13.06 11.72 -8.90
C ILE A 462 -13.36 11.99 -7.44
N LEU A 463 -12.36 12.46 -6.74
CA LEU A 463 -12.44 12.67 -5.31
C LEU A 463 -12.33 14.16 -5.05
N ASP A 464 -13.28 14.77 -4.35
CA ASP A 464 -13.32 16.22 -4.10
C ASP A 464 -12.45 16.58 -2.88
N PRO A 465 -11.90 17.81 -2.80
CA PRO A 465 -10.98 18.21 -1.72
C PRO A 465 -11.51 18.04 -0.29
N ARG A 466 -12.82 17.95 -0.07
CA ARG A 466 -13.40 17.84 1.29
C ARG A 466 -13.52 16.41 1.81
N SER A 467 -13.38 15.40 0.96
CA SER A 467 -13.69 14.03 1.32
C SER A 467 -12.48 13.21 1.77
N GLU A 468 -12.75 12.16 2.55
CA GLU A 468 -11.77 11.20 3.07
C GLU A 468 -11.92 9.85 2.39
N LYS A 469 -10.79 9.21 2.03
CA LYS A 469 -10.80 7.95 1.28
C LYS A 469 -9.73 7.00 1.73
N SER A 470 -10.06 5.72 1.72
CA SER A 470 -9.10 4.65 1.94
C SER A 470 -9.32 3.45 1.03
N PHE A 471 -8.23 2.93 0.50
CA PHE A 471 -8.15 1.64 -0.15
C PHE A 471 -7.33 0.71 0.72
N GLY A 472 -7.87 -0.47 1.03
CA GLY A 472 -7.13 -1.53 1.70
C GLY A 472 -5.98 -2.07 0.86
N VAL A 473 -5.37 -3.15 1.35
CA VAL A 473 -4.30 -3.85 0.65
C VAL A 473 -4.79 -4.39 -0.69
N GLY A 474 -4.02 -4.18 -1.76
CA GLY A 474 -4.36 -4.72 -3.08
C GLY A 474 -3.78 -3.95 -4.25
N ASP A 475 -3.89 -4.54 -5.44
CA ASP A 475 -3.53 -3.91 -6.71
C ASP A 475 -4.66 -3.02 -7.22
N ILE A 476 -4.35 -1.78 -7.60
CA ILE A 476 -5.23 -0.85 -8.31
C ILE A 476 -4.75 -0.79 -9.76
N LYS A 477 -5.58 -1.24 -10.70
CA LYS A 477 -5.27 -1.23 -12.13
C LYS A 477 -6.29 -0.43 -12.92
N MET A 478 -5.78 0.40 -13.82
CA MET A 478 -6.62 1.21 -14.70
C MET A 478 -6.21 1.02 -16.16
N TYR A 479 -7.20 0.59 -16.93
CA TYR A 479 -7.10 0.32 -18.35
C TYR A 479 -7.70 1.53 -19.08
N GLY A 480 -6.86 2.56 -19.26
CA GLY A 480 -7.28 3.90 -19.68
C GLY A 480 -7.99 4.70 -18.58
N GLY A 481 -8.38 5.93 -18.92
CA GLY A 481 -8.99 6.89 -17.99
C GLY A 481 -7.95 7.67 -17.17
N SER A 482 -8.40 8.66 -16.40
CA SER A 482 -7.55 9.45 -15.49
C SER A 482 -8.02 9.29 -14.06
N VAL A 483 -7.08 9.36 -13.11
CA VAL A 483 -7.37 9.38 -11.68
C VAL A 483 -7.15 10.78 -11.15
N ALA A 484 -8.16 11.29 -10.45
CA ALA A 484 -8.05 12.49 -9.64
C ALA A 484 -8.30 12.12 -8.17
N PHE A 485 -7.24 11.73 -7.47
CA PHE A 485 -7.29 11.58 -6.01
C PHE A 485 -7.15 12.97 -5.38
N ASN A 486 -8.22 13.78 -5.40
CA ASN A 486 -8.27 14.95 -4.52
C ASN A 486 -8.92 14.58 -3.20
N GLY A 487 -8.65 15.32 -2.13
CA GLY A 487 -9.28 14.99 -0.86
C GLY A 487 -8.63 15.63 0.35
N LYS A 488 -9.36 15.62 1.45
CA LYS A 488 -8.81 15.98 2.75
C LYS A 488 -7.77 14.95 3.17
N SER A 489 -8.06 13.67 2.95
CA SER A 489 -7.13 12.56 3.19
C SER A 489 -7.33 11.43 2.17
N VAL A 490 -6.21 10.91 1.64
CA VAL A 490 -6.17 9.73 0.76
C VAL A 490 -5.20 8.71 1.33
N LYS A 491 -5.69 7.50 1.60
CA LYS A 491 -4.90 6.38 2.13
C LYS A 491 -4.91 5.20 1.17
N LEU A 492 -3.72 4.68 0.84
CA LEU A 492 -3.51 3.59 -0.11
C LEU A 492 -2.79 2.43 0.60
N GLY A 493 -3.30 1.21 0.44
CA GLY A 493 -2.72 0.02 1.05
C GLY A 493 -2.97 -0.08 2.56
N VAL A 494 -4.13 0.40 3.04
CA VAL A 494 -4.46 0.37 4.48
C VAL A 494 -4.46 -1.06 5.01
N GLY A 495 -3.78 -1.26 6.13
CA GLY A 495 -3.57 -2.59 6.73
C GLY A 495 -2.37 -3.36 6.17
N GLY A 496 -1.65 -2.79 5.20
CA GLY A 496 -0.39 -3.34 4.69
C GLY A 496 0.85 -2.84 5.44
N SER A 497 2.03 -3.25 4.98
CA SER A 497 3.30 -2.86 5.57
C SER A 497 4.32 -2.42 4.53
N ALA A 498 5.33 -1.66 4.97
CA ALA A 498 6.46 -1.31 4.10
C ALA A 498 7.24 -2.54 3.64
N VAL A 499 7.25 -3.65 4.40
CA VAL A 499 8.05 -4.83 4.06
C VAL A 499 7.32 -5.72 3.06
N GLU A 500 6.07 -6.08 3.35
CA GLU A 500 5.27 -6.97 2.51
C GLU A 500 4.66 -6.24 1.29
N GLY A 501 4.65 -4.91 1.33
CA GLY A 501 3.93 -4.09 0.38
C GLY A 501 2.47 -3.90 0.80
N GLY A 502 2.00 -2.65 0.78
CA GLY A 502 0.61 -2.31 1.01
C GLY A 502 -0.23 -2.32 -0.25
N SER A 503 0.28 -1.80 -1.37
CA SER A 503 -0.50 -1.70 -2.60
C SER A 503 0.39 -1.56 -3.84
N SER A 504 -0.20 -1.72 -5.01
CA SER A 504 0.41 -1.26 -6.24
C SER A 504 -0.61 -0.56 -7.11
N ILE A 505 -0.21 0.51 -7.79
CA ILE A 505 -1.09 1.31 -8.65
C ILE A 505 -0.52 1.33 -10.06
N PHE A 506 -1.29 0.86 -11.04
CA PHE A 506 -0.89 0.75 -12.43
C PHE A 506 -1.89 1.45 -13.33
N LEU A 507 -1.45 2.46 -14.08
CA LEU A 507 -2.29 3.15 -15.07
C LEU A 507 -1.68 2.97 -16.46
N SER A 508 -2.44 2.36 -17.35
CA SER A 508 -2.07 2.20 -18.76
C SER A 508 -2.84 3.22 -19.61
N GLY A 509 -2.14 4.22 -20.15
CA GLY A 509 -2.73 5.26 -21.02
C GLY A 509 -3.50 6.36 -20.30
N GLY A 510 -3.23 6.57 -19.01
CA GLY A 510 -3.94 7.51 -18.13
C GLY A 510 -2.99 8.37 -17.30
N SER A 511 -3.49 9.49 -16.76
CA SER A 511 -2.74 10.36 -15.83
C SER A 511 -3.22 10.20 -14.39
N LEU A 512 -2.28 10.38 -13.45
CA LEU A 512 -2.54 10.40 -12.02
C LEU A 512 -2.35 11.83 -11.51
N SER A 513 -3.46 12.48 -11.15
CA SER A 513 -3.45 13.74 -10.42
C SER A 513 -3.83 13.49 -8.97
N LEU A 514 -2.96 13.87 -8.05
CA LEU A 514 -3.19 13.81 -6.61
C LEU A 514 -3.18 15.24 -6.07
N SER A 515 -4.33 15.72 -5.62
CA SER A 515 -4.47 16.98 -4.90
C SER A 515 -5.05 16.73 -3.52
N ALA A 516 -4.25 16.16 -2.63
CA ALA A 516 -4.67 15.84 -1.28
C ALA A 516 -4.16 16.85 -0.26
N GLY A 517 -4.96 17.08 0.78
CA GLY A 517 -4.47 17.58 2.06
C GLY A 517 -3.41 16.60 2.58
N ASP A 518 -3.84 15.43 3.06
CA ASP A 518 -2.90 14.38 3.47
C ASP A 518 -2.93 13.16 2.54
N MET A 519 -1.76 12.62 2.23
CA MET A 519 -1.59 11.37 1.49
C MET A 519 -0.77 10.38 2.31
N THR A 520 -1.25 9.14 2.41
CA THR A 520 -0.50 8.02 3.00
C THR A 520 -0.48 6.83 2.04
N ALA A 521 0.71 6.40 1.64
CA ALA A 521 0.94 5.25 0.77
C ALA A 521 2.19 4.51 1.24
N ILE A 522 2.01 3.55 2.15
CA ILE A 522 3.13 2.80 2.76
C ILE A 522 3.32 1.49 2.02
N GLY A 523 4.56 1.17 1.66
CA GLY A 523 4.87 -0.03 0.88
C GLY A 523 4.14 -0.05 -0.47
N THR A 524 4.07 1.08 -1.15
CA THR A 524 3.28 1.23 -2.38
C THR A 524 4.16 1.53 -3.59
N THR A 525 3.94 0.83 -4.70
CA THR A 525 4.53 1.19 -6.01
C THR A 525 3.48 1.81 -6.90
N ILE A 526 3.77 2.96 -7.47
CA ILE A 526 2.91 3.68 -8.40
C ILE A 526 3.60 3.74 -9.77
N ALA A 527 2.96 3.16 -10.78
CA ALA A 527 3.52 3.04 -12.11
C ALA A 527 2.54 3.53 -13.19
N LEU A 528 3.05 4.28 -14.16
CA LEU A 528 2.30 4.79 -15.32
C LEU A 528 3.01 4.46 -16.63
N ASP A 529 2.22 4.17 -17.67
CA ASP A 529 2.66 4.05 -19.07
C ASP A 529 1.82 5.00 -19.94
N GLY A 530 2.44 6.07 -20.43
CA GLY A 530 1.84 7.07 -21.33
C GLY A 530 1.19 8.30 -20.66
N GLY A 531 1.32 8.50 -19.35
CA GLY A 531 0.72 9.65 -18.64
C GLY A 531 1.61 10.24 -17.55
N THR A 532 1.11 11.29 -16.91
CA THR A 532 1.86 12.09 -15.92
C THR A 532 1.42 11.79 -14.51
N ILE A 533 2.38 11.72 -13.57
CA ILE A 533 2.12 11.81 -12.14
C ILE A 533 2.27 13.27 -11.73
N SER A 534 1.21 13.84 -11.19
CA SER A 534 1.29 15.15 -10.55
C SER A 534 0.80 15.07 -9.11
N LEU A 535 1.71 15.30 -8.17
CA LEU A 535 1.44 15.38 -6.74
C LEU A 535 1.41 16.86 -6.33
N TYR A 536 0.21 17.41 -6.22
CA TYR A 536 -0.05 18.77 -5.74
C TYR A 536 -0.53 18.69 -4.29
N GLY A 537 0.40 18.67 -3.35
CA GLY A 537 0.02 18.61 -1.94
C GLY A 537 -0.38 19.98 -1.40
N THR A 538 -1.40 19.97 -0.53
CA THR A 538 -1.74 21.09 0.37
C THR A 538 -1.57 20.74 1.85
N GLY A 539 -1.04 19.54 2.14
CA GLY A 539 -0.73 19.04 3.48
C GLY A 539 0.36 17.95 3.44
N THR A 540 0.30 16.92 4.26
CA THR A 540 1.42 15.98 4.47
C THR A 540 1.37 14.76 3.55
N ILE A 541 2.47 14.49 2.86
CA ILE A 541 2.66 13.29 2.04
C ILE A 541 3.59 12.31 2.78
N THR A 542 3.09 11.11 3.05
CA THR A 542 3.89 9.97 3.52
C THR A 542 3.81 8.85 2.48
N ALA A 543 4.87 8.66 1.69
CA ALA A 543 4.88 7.71 0.58
C ALA A 543 6.17 6.87 0.56
N THR A 544 6.09 5.57 0.82
CA THR A 544 7.26 4.68 0.82
C THR A 544 7.06 3.48 -0.09
N ALA A 545 8.10 3.10 -0.83
CA ALA A 545 8.12 1.88 -1.61
C ALA A 545 8.16 0.63 -0.70
N PRO A 546 7.77 -0.54 -1.22
CA PRO A 546 8.03 -1.81 -0.54
C PRO A 546 9.53 -2.03 -0.31
N THR A 547 9.94 -2.62 0.82
CA THR A 547 11.36 -2.87 1.16
C THR A 547 11.70 -4.37 1.22
N GLY A 548 10.71 -5.26 1.28
CA GLY A 548 10.92 -6.70 1.26
C GLY A 548 11.55 -7.18 -0.06
N LYS A 549 12.29 -8.29 -0.02
CA LYS A 549 12.96 -8.85 -1.22
C LYS A 549 11.98 -9.28 -2.32
N ALA A 550 10.81 -9.76 -1.91
CA ALA A 550 9.71 -10.19 -2.77
C ALA A 550 8.41 -9.74 -2.11
N PRO A 551 8.06 -8.45 -2.20
CA PRO A 551 6.84 -7.95 -1.58
C PRO A 551 5.63 -8.60 -2.27
N ALA A 552 4.58 -8.88 -1.50
CA ALA A 552 3.31 -9.39 -2.02
C ALA A 552 2.65 -8.37 -2.95
N TYR A 553 2.82 -7.08 -2.65
CA TYR A 553 2.32 -5.97 -3.47
C TYR A 553 3.42 -4.97 -3.80
N GLY A 554 3.40 -4.45 -5.03
CA GLY A 554 4.39 -3.50 -5.51
C GLY A 554 5.74 -4.15 -5.82
N TYR A 555 6.77 -3.32 -5.91
CA TYR A 555 8.12 -3.70 -6.32
C TYR A 555 9.13 -3.07 -5.36
N ARG A 556 10.07 -3.89 -4.89
CA ARG A 556 11.06 -3.47 -3.90
C ARG A 556 11.77 -2.19 -4.32
N ASP A 557 11.79 -1.21 -3.44
CA ASP A 557 12.38 0.12 -3.56
C ASP A 557 11.85 0.95 -4.75
N MET A 558 10.84 0.51 -5.50
CA MET A 558 10.24 1.28 -6.59
C MET A 558 9.03 2.05 -6.06
N LEU A 559 9.16 3.38 -5.93
CA LEU A 559 8.05 4.23 -5.48
C LEU A 559 7.25 4.75 -6.68
N PHE A 560 7.92 5.42 -7.62
CA PHE A 560 7.30 5.94 -8.84
C PHE A 560 8.00 5.41 -10.08
N VAL A 561 7.23 4.97 -11.06
CA VAL A 561 7.73 4.56 -12.38
C VAL A 561 6.88 5.21 -13.45
N VAL A 562 7.48 6.00 -14.33
CA VAL A 562 6.75 6.69 -15.40
C VAL A 562 7.42 6.42 -16.75
N PHE A 563 6.71 5.71 -17.61
CA PHE A 563 7.12 5.50 -18.99
C PHE A 563 6.37 6.48 -19.91
N GLY A 564 7.07 7.48 -20.45
CA GLY A 564 6.54 8.34 -21.51
C GLY A 564 5.73 9.56 -21.07
N GLY A 565 5.62 9.86 -19.77
CA GLY A 565 5.06 11.11 -19.24
C GLY A 565 5.94 11.72 -18.15
N ALA A 566 5.47 12.74 -17.42
CA ALA A 566 6.30 13.46 -16.45
C ALA A 566 6.01 13.06 -14.99
N PHE A 567 6.92 13.43 -14.09
CA PHE A 567 6.69 13.41 -12.64
C PHE A 567 6.78 14.82 -12.09
N ASN A 568 5.73 15.29 -11.42
CA ASN A 568 5.69 16.61 -10.78
C ASN A 568 5.37 16.47 -9.29
N LEU A 569 6.16 17.11 -8.45
CA LEU A 569 5.95 17.17 -7.01
C LEU A 569 5.95 18.64 -6.55
N TYR A 570 4.79 19.13 -6.13
CA TYR A 570 4.56 20.53 -5.75
C TYR A 570 3.83 20.65 -4.41
N GLN A 571 4.26 21.62 -3.60
CA GLN A 571 3.57 22.05 -2.39
C GLN A 571 3.48 23.57 -2.37
N SER A 572 2.30 24.08 -2.02
CA SER A 572 2.07 25.52 -1.83
C SER A 572 2.58 26.02 -0.48
N ALA A 573 2.68 25.14 0.52
CA ALA A 573 3.10 25.44 1.88
C ALA A 573 4.20 24.49 2.37
N ALA A 574 4.93 24.93 3.41
CA ALA A 574 6.07 24.19 3.95
C ALA A 574 5.61 23.03 4.85
N HIS A 575 5.20 21.93 4.24
CA HIS A 575 4.89 20.67 4.92
C HIS A 575 6.09 19.73 4.85
N THR A 576 6.38 19.05 5.97
CA THR A 576 7.41 18.00 6.00
C THR A 576 6.81 16.69 5.53
N ASN A 577 7.17 16.30 4.32
CA ASN A 577 6.78 15.06 3.68
C ASN A 577 7.82 13.97 3.96
N THR A 578 7.36 12.73 4.06
CA THR A 578 8.23 11.56 4.20
C THR A 578 8.16 10.72 2.94
N MET A 579 9.27 10.54 2.24
CA MET A 579 9.32 9.72 1.02
C MET A 579 10.48 8.74 1.04
N ALA A 580 10.26 7.53 0.52
CA ALA A 580 11.32 6.55 0.34
C ALA A 580 11.12 5.66 -0.89
N GLY A 581 12.20 5.43 -1.65
CA GLY A 581 12.24 4.61 -2.85
C GLY A 581 12.76 5.36 -4.09
N ILE A 582 12.68 4.70 -5.23
CA ILE A 582 13.14 5.18 -6.52
C ILE A 582 11.98 5.86 -7.25
N SER A 583 12.24 7.05 -7.77
CA SER A 583 11.44 7.70 -8.81
C SER A 583 12.14 7.55 -10.16
N TYR A 584 11.61 6.69 -11.04
CA TYR A 584 12.20 6.33 -12.32
C TYR A 584 11.36 6.84 -13.51
N VAL A 585 11.87 7.87 -14.20
CA VAL A 585 11.20 8.66 -15.25
C VAL A 585 12.15 8.83 -16.46
N PRO A 586 12.62 7.74 -17.08
CA PRO A 586 13.88 7.74 -17.83
C PRO A 586 13.88 8.55 -19.14
N LYS A 587 12.70 8.87 -19.69
CA LYS A 587 12.59 9.48 -21.03
C LYS A 587 12.18 10.96 -21.02
N THR A 588 11.88 11.51 -19.85
CA THR A 588 11.11 12.75 -19.70
C THR A 588 11.57 13.50 -18.44
N ASN A 589 10.82 14.51 -17.98
CA ASN A 589 11.21 15.34 -16.85
C ASN A 589 10.61 14.88 -15.52
N SER A 590 11.41 15.06 -14.46
CA SER A 590 10.96 15.09 -13.07
C SER A 590 11.17 16.50 -12.54
N SER A 591 10.12 17.12 -11.99
CA SER A 591 10.16 18.48 -11.46
C SER A 591 9.67 18.52 -10.02
N ILE A 592 10.50 19.02 -9.10
CA ILE A 592 10.22 19.16 -7.67
C ILE A 592 10.35 20.62 -7.27
N TYR A 593 9.26 21.23 -6.82
CA TYR A 593 9.20 22.69 -6.66
C TYR A 593 8.16 23.16 -5.65
N GLY A 594 8.10 24.47 -5.43
CA GLY A 594 7.28 25.10 -4.39
C GLY A 594 8.02 25.11 -3.06
N LYS A 595 7.28 24.87 -1.97
CA LYS A 595 7.81 24.83 -0.59
C LYS A 595 7.98 23.41 -0.08
N GLN A 596 8.35 22.50 -0.98
CA GLN A 596 8.48 21.07 -0.67
C GLN A 596 9.57 20.82 0.37
N ILE A 597 9.28 20.04 1.40
CA ILE A 597 10.30 19.53 2.31
C ILE A 597 10.15 18.01 2.34
N VAL A 598 11.08 17.28 1.73
CA VAL A 598 11.06 15.82 1.68
C VAL A 598 12.17 15.27 2.56
N LYS A 599 11.78 14.53 3.59
CA LYS A 599 12.67 13.76 4.45
C LYS A 599 12.57 12.28 4.13
N ARG A 600 13.68 11.57 4.26
CA ARG A 600 13.68 10.11 4.25
C ARG A 600 13.51 9.58 5.66
N PRO A 601 12.90 8.39 5.82
CA PRO A 601 13.08 7.61 7.04
C PRO A 601 14.57 7.36 7.30
N ALA A 602 14.99 7.25 8.57
CA ALA A 602 16.40 7.14 8.95
C ALA A 602 17.18 6.01 8.24
N LYS A 603 16.48 4.92 7.86
CA LYS A 603 17.05 3.77 7.12
C LYS A 603 16.47 3.61 5.70
N GLY A 604 15.71 4.59 5.23
CA GLY A 604 15.15 4.59 3.88
C GLY A 604 16.17 5.03 2.84
N CYS A 605 15.81 4.96 1.57
CA CYS A 605 16.55 5.58 0.47
C CYS A 605 15.59 6.50 -0.30
N LEU A 606 16.09 7.47 -1.06
CA LEU A 606 15.27 8.27 -1.98
C LEU A 606 16.16 8.69 -3.14
N GLU A 607 15.81 8.20 -4.32
CA GLU A 607 16.61 8.33 -5.51
C GLU A 607 15.75 8.77 -6.69
N PHE A 608 16.24 9.73 -7.47
CA PHE A 608 15.60 10.26 -8.66
C PHE A 608 16.41 9.94 -9.91
N LEU A 609 15.81 9.22 -10.85
CA LEU A 609 16.35 8.94 -12.17
C LEU A 609 15.37 9.46 -13.21
N SER A 610 15.74 10.48 -13.96
CA SER A 610 14.86 11.07 -14.96
C SER A 610 15.60 11.38 -16.25
N GLY A 611 14.87 11.66 -17.33
CA GLY A 611 15.45 12.21 -18.55
C GLY A 611 16.02 13.61 -18.32
N VAL A 612 15.30 14.45 -17.55
CA VAL A 612 15.73 15.75 -17.03
C VAL A 612 15.25 15.88 -15.58
N LEU A 613 16.05 16.48 -14.70
CA LEU A 613 15.69 16.68 -13.29
C LEU A 613 15.74 18.16 -12.93
N ASP A 614 14.61 18.70 -12.44
CA ASP A 614 14.50 20.07 -11.97
C ASP A 614 14.11 20.10 -10.49
N ILE A 615 14.88 20.82 -9.68
CA ILE A 615 14.61 21.07 -8.26
C ILE A 615 14.74 22.57 -8.02
N TYR A 616 13.65 23.26 -7.67
CA TYR A 616 13.69 24.71 -7.63
C TYR A 616 12.73 25.36 -6.63
N GLN A 617 12.74 26.69 -6.57
CA GLN A 617 12.05 27.51 -5.56
C GLN A 617 12.58 27.19 -4.16
N ASP A 618 11.74 26.79 -3.20
CA ASP A 618 12.11 26.53 -1.81
C ASP A 618 12.12 25.01 -1.51
N ALA A 619 12.23 24.17 -2.55
CA ALA A 619 12.23 22.72 -2.41
C ALA A 619 13.47 22.22 -1.65
N SER A 620 13.27 21.36 -0.66
CA SER A 620 14.30 20.80 0.23
C SER A 620 14.21 19.29 0.25
N LEU A 621 15.25 18.58 -0.20
CA LEU A 621 15.26 17.12 -0.34
C LEU A 621 16.41 16.48 0.45
N ASP A 622 16.08 15.45 1.22
CA ASP A 622 17.04 14.49 1.80
C ASP A 622 17.13 13.26 0.89
N LEU A 623 18.30 12.99 0.32
CA LEU A 623 18.51 11.96 -0.70
C LEU A 623 19.51 10.90 -0.25
N ALA A 624 19.31 9.66 -0.74
CA ALA A 624 20.26 8.56 -0.57
C ALA A 624 20.02 7.50 -1.64
N PRO A 625 21.07 6.80 -2.12
CA PRO A 625 20.96 5.82 -3.18
C PRO A 625 20.08 4.65 -2.75
N CYS A 626 19.20 4.22 -3.65
CA CYS A 626 18.41 2.99 -3.55
C CYS A 626 19.02 1.88 -4.41
N SER A 627 19.53 2.25 -5.59
CA SER A 627 20.22 1.39 -6.55
C SER A 627 21.71 1.38 -6.20
N SER A 628 22.13 0.43 -5.35
CA SER A 628 23.54 0.34 -4.99
C SER A 628 24.37 -0.25 -6.13
N SER A 629 25.25 0.55 -6.72
CA SER A 629 26.46 0.05 -7.37
C SER A 629 27.50 -0.24 -6.29
N ALA A 630 27.44 -1.41 -5.66
CA ALA A 630 28.50 -2.16 -4.94
C ALA A 630 29.47 -1.48 -3.93
N GLU A 631 29.48 -0.16 -3.73
CA GLU A 631 30.36 0.52 -2.78
C GLU A 631 29.57 0.86 -1.51
N SER A 632 30.06 0.39 -0.37
CA SER A 632 29.54 0.78 0.94
C SER A 632 30.67 1.26 1.83
N THR A 633 30.50 2.38 2.51
CA THR A 633 31.35 2.74 3.65
C THR A 633 30.84 2.01 4.89
N SER A 634 31.75 1.38 5.62
CA SER A 634 31.43 0.65 6.85
C SER A 634 31.65 1.55 8.06
N ASP A 635 30.57 1.96 8.72
CA ASP A 635 30.66 2.52 10.07
C ASP A 635 30.79 1.36 11.07
N VAL A 636 31.83 1.41 11.90
CA VAL A 636 32.15 0.36 12.88
C VAL A 636 31.89 0.88 14.30
N SER A 637 30.96 0.24 15.01
CA SER A 637 30.72 0.47 16.44
C SER A 637 31.14 -0.75 17.25
N LEU A 638 31.93 -0.54 18.32
CA LEU A 638 32.39 -1.61 19.21
C LEU A 638 31.47 -1.75 20.43
N TYR A 639 31.08 -2.99 20.75
CA TYR A 639 30.36 -3.35 21.97
C TYR A 639 31.12 -4.47 22.72
N ARG A 640 31.06 -4.44 24.05
CA ARG A 640 31.70 -5.41 24.95
C ARG A 640 30.69 -6.37 25.53
#